data_AF-A0A523ENZ9-F1
#
_entry.id   AF-A0A523ENZ9-F1
#
_cell.length_a   1.000
_cell.length_b   1.000
_cell.length_c   1.000
_cell.angle_alpha   90.00
_cell.angle_beta   90.00
_cell.angle_gamma   90.00
#
_symmetry.space_group_name_H-M   'P 1'
#
loop_
_entity.id
_entity.type
_entity.pdbx_description
1 polymer ?
#
loop_
_entity_poly.entity_id
_entity_poly.type
_entity_poly.pdbx_seq_one_letter_code
_entity_poly.pdbx_strand_id
1 'polypeptide(L)'
;MLSRHVLAGLIAGLVCGAAFGTETLDLSAGDSDFTVTGPGNTAEEVAVGDWNGDGLYDLAVGDDLAAGFRGCVYVFFGPVTLDAVVDVTAADLTVCGAETLDRLTVLRETGDFDGDGTEDLILSARGADTDGDGNPEGITYVLPGRPSWPSFIDLSMNCVPPPVNCPGALEIHGHEIPGFFEASAGLTAGDLNNDGLDDLLIRQPAFAEPATLEVVLGIPRASWPDPPVISLDFAAHHEIVGTNLGLQRECCSVGDFDGDGTGDLLLGAPFWVSPSLGVQTGAAFLILGPLVGNYTLPGDADLAIYGGTLGRSFGAATVLRDLNVDGFADIVAGSLGGVDIVFGTPAPPAVIDLNGGSSDVRILGGSTTSGFGRPLTTGDASGDGEADLFVGADAGVFGFRGRSTWPAQINLDLEDADLVVILAPQFKTSLSTGKDAGADFGVLFLGIPQYFGGGRGDLFVPKDIDGDGISDWGDSDDDGDGFADEVDVCPKIPDPGQEDIDGDGVGDPCDNCVDTPNPGQEDPDGDGFGDACDVCPSVADPLQDDTDNDGLGDLCDNCPANPDPDQTDTDNDGSGNLCDPDDDDDTILDGSDNCPLIVNFSQADLDADGLGDACDNCPADSNPGQEDLDGDGFGDACDLGPAGEIVVGPASVPNLTDALAFAASSLDRIRALPGTYLGPFVIESGVELIGSGAEVTILDGQNAGTTVMMSGNALLDGFTVTGGNAAFGGGVNGTSGVGGIPSVRRSIVRGNTASSEGGGLFGRFNVLSGNRVEQNAKEGAVVTFAREISNCSFTQNLSHGLVLRTGLAVEVRNNLINGNFGSGLVLDGFGAFSGTVEHNVITGNAQGIVKGAISGVTGSLAGNVVTGNIGIGVGDGIPVEHSDVWNNTPNYQFTDQTGQNGNISADPLFRDAASGDYRLLATSPGIDAGPTLATPFADRDGFPRPLDGNLDGMALSDIGMFENRGEVLNLVVASNEETVQWDAHPAGVYNLYRSDLALLRAGGGYTQDPALVPLAAQWCGLMTPQQSDSAVPAVGEAVAYLATPVGAVEGSLGFTSVPLERPNGSSCP
;
A
#
# COMPACT_ATOMS: atom_id res chain seq x y z
N MET A 1 -7.57 1.79 35.59
CA MET A 1 -7.13 3.21 35.47
C MET A 1 -5.68 3.26 34.99
N LEU A 2 -5.50 3.53 33.69
CA LEU A 2 -4.37 4.15 32.95
C LEU A 2 -2.90 3.91 33.38
N SER A 3 -2.12 3.23 32.51
CA SER A 3 -0.92 3.80 31.83
C SER A 3 -0.14 2.77 30.98
N ARG A 4 -0.04 3.07 29.67
CA ARG A 4 0.82 2.61 28.55
C ARG A 4 2.22 2.02 28.83
N HIS A 5 2.64 1.06 27.99
CA HIS A 5 3.85 1.00 27.11
C HIS A 5 3.66 -0.26 26.20
N VAL A 6 3.46 -0.20 24.87
CA VAL A 6 4.35 0.12 23.73
C VAL A 6 5.70 -0.63 23.75
N LEU A 7 5.70 -1.80 23.11
CA LEU A 7 6.74 -2.46 22.30
C LEU A 7 5.90 -3.31 21.31
N ALA A 8 5.67 -2.94 20.04
CA ALA A 8 6.59 -2.88 18.90
C ALA A 8 7.39 -4.19 18.70
N GLY A 9 6.84 -5.08 17.88
CA GLY A 9 7.50 -6.20 17.20
C GLY A 9 7.29 -7.59 17.82
N LEU A 10 6.33 -8.38 17.34
CA LEU A 10 6.24 -9.85 17.47
C LEU A 10 5.29 -10.35 16.34
N ILE A 11 5.81 -10.81 15.20
CA ILE A 11 5.95 -12.22 14.74
C ILE A 11 4.69 -13.07 15.03
N ALA A 12 3.82 -13.18 14.02
CA ALA A 12 2.94 -14.35 13.89
C ALA A 12 3.76 -15.44 13.21
N GLY A 13 4.14 -16.47 13.97
CA GLY A 13 4.68 -17.71 13.42
C GLY A 13 3.53 -18.71 13.33
N LEU A 14 3.13 -19.04 12.10
CA LEU A 14 2.27 -20.18 11.81
C LEU A 14 3.22 -21.32 11.43
N VAL A 15 3.15 -22.45 12.14
CA VAL A 15 3.93 -23.66 11.83
C VAL A 15 2.96 -24.60 11.13
N CYS A 16 3.14 -24.79 9.83
CA CYS A 16 2.49 -25.82 9.03
C CYS A 16 3.58 -26.76 8.50
N GLY A 17 3.28 -28.06 8.44
CA GLY A 17 4.26 -29.14 8.51
C GLY A 17 5.35 -29.21 7.42
N ALA A 18 6.57 -29.49 7.89
CA ALA A 18 7.53 -30.41 7.26
C ALA A 18 8.31 -31.13 8.39
N ALA A 19 8.79 -32.35 8.14
CA ALA A 19 9.32 -33.27 9.15
C ALA A 19 10.49 -32.69 9.99
N PHE A 20 10.32 -32.56 11.31
CA PHE A 20 11.35 -31.97 12.18
C PHE A 20 12.43 -32.97 12.62
N GLY A 21 13.64 -32.79 12.08
CA GLY A 21 14.91 -33.19 12.68
C GLY A 21 15.33 -32.25 13.82
N THR A 22 16.18 -32.74 14.72
CA THR A 22 16.51 -32.11 16.00
C THR A 22 17.49 -30.93 15.90
N GLU A 23 17.01 -29.69 15.71
CA GLU A 23 17.79 -28.47 15.97
C GLU A 23 16.99 -27.40 16.75
N THR A 24 17.69 -26.59 17.53
CA THR A 24 17.13 -25.51 18.37
C THR A 24 16.71 -24.29 17.53
N LEU A 25 15.42 -23.93 17.58
CA LEU A 25 14.79 -22.79 16.89
C LEU A 25 15.20 -21.43 17.52
N ASP A 26 16.00 -20.60 16.82
CA ASP A 26 16.34 -19.22 17.20
C ASP A 26 15.52 -18.21 16.37
N LEU A 27 14.37 -17.77 16.93
CA LEU A 27 13.48 -16.75 16.35
C LEU A 27 14.11 -15.34 16.24
N SER A 28 15.37 -15.16 16.65
CA SER A 28 16.14 -13.93 16.40
C SER A 28 17.18 -14.07 15.28
N ALA A 29 17.33 -15.28 14.73
CA ALA A 29 18.25 -15.62 13.64
C ALA A 29 17.56 -15.96 12.31
N GLY A 30 16.23 -16.13 12.28
CA GLY A 30 15.48 -16.41 11.06
C GLY A 30 14.78 -17.78 11.01
N ASP A 31 14.76 -18.54 12.11
CA ASP A 31 14.20 -19.90 12.15
C ASP A 31 12.67 -19.89 12.39
N SER A 32 11.91 -19.16 11.59
CA SER A 32 10.46 -19.36 11.44
C SER A 32 10.25 -19.94 10.06
N ASP A 33 9.47 -21.02 9.92
CA ASP A 33 9.04 -21.52 8.60
C ASP A 33 8.46 -20.33 7.81
N PHE A 34 7.58 -19.56 8.45
CA PHE A 34 7.08 -18.31 7.90
C PHE A 34 6.83 -17.25 8.98
N THR A 35 7.11 -15.99 8.67
CA THR A 35 6.78 -14.85 9.55
C THR A 35 5.96 -13.82 8.78
N VAL A 36 4.76 -13.51 9.26
CA VAL A 36 4.01 -12.33 8.81
C VAL A 36 4.46 -11.08 9.58
N THR A 37 4.87 -10.04 8.86
CA THR A 37 5.32 -8.76 9.44
C THR A 37 4.49 -7.58 8.92
N GLY A 38 4.31 -6.54 9.72
CA GLY A 38 3.71 -5.30 9.22
C GLY A 38 3.82 -4.12 10.18
N PRO A 39 3.34 -2.94 9.77
CA PRO A 39 3.58 -1.69 10.46
C PRO A 39 2.62 -1.48 11.66
N GLY A 40 2.75 -2.21 12.77
CA GLY A 40 1.86 -1.99 13.92
C GLY A 40 1.79 -3.10 14.96
N ASN A 41 0.60 -3.25 15.54
CA ASN A 41 0.18 -4.43 16.31
C ASN A 41 -0.45 -5.45 15.35
N THR A 42 0.27 -5.83 14.30
CA THR A 42 -0.19 -6.86 13.37
C THR A 42 -0.40 -8.19 14.11
N ALA A 43 -1.49 -8.90 13.80
CA ALA A 43 -1.97 -10.14 14.41
C ALA A 43 -2.63 -10.01 15.79
N GLU A 44 -3.63 -9.13 15.94
CA GLU A 44 -4.53 -9.19 17.12
C GLU A 44 -5.35 -10.50 17.10
N GLU A 45 -5.87 -10.87 15.93
CA GLU A 45 -6.59 -12.11 15.66
C GLU A 45 -6.13 -12.67 14.31
N VAL A 46 -6.16 -13.99 14.18
CA VAL A 46 -5.78 -14.77 12.99
C VAL A 46 -6.89 -15.79 12.75
N ALA A 47 -7.20 -16.04 11.49
CA ALA A 47 -8.18 -17.04 11.07
C ALA A 47 -7.62 -17.85 9.91
N VAL A 48 -8.14 -19.06 9.77
CA VAL A 48 -7.90 -19.95 8.63
C VAL A 48 -9.25 -20.43 8.12
N GLY A 49 -9.38 -20.53 6.80
CA GLY A 49 -10.61 -20.92 6.12
C GLY A 49 -10.37 -20.98 4.61
N ASP A 50 -11.24 -21.64 3.86
CA ASP A 50 -11.17 -21.72 2.39
C ASP A 50 -12.12 -20.66 1.79
N TRP A 51 -11.67 -19.41 1.69
CA TRP A 51 -12.51 -18.27 1.29
C TRP A 51 -12.50 -18.04 -0.22
N ASN A 52 -11.52 -18.59 -0.94
CA ASN A 52 -11.53 -18.65 -2.39
C ASN A 52 -12.15 -19.96 -2.93
N GLY A 53 -12.41 -20.96 -2.09
CA GLY A 53 -13.07 -22.20 -2.49
C GLY A 53 -12.19 -23.12 -3.33
N ASP A 54 -10.86 -23.00 -3.20
CA ASP A 54 -9.88 -23.83 -3.91
C ASP A 54 -9.55 -25.15 -3.18
N GLY A 55 -10.16 -25.37 -2.01
CA GLY A 55 -9.96 -26.55 -1.19
C GLY A 55 -8.70 -26.49 -0.31
N LEU A 56 -7.95 -25.39 -0.34
CA LEU A 56 -6.82 -25.11 0.53
C LEU A 56 -7.22 -24.11 1.62
N TYR A 57 -6.57 -24.20 2.77
CA TYR A 57 -6.79 -23.21 3.83
C TYR A 57 -6.00 -21.93 3.53
N ASP A 58 -6.72 -20.83 3.50
CA ASP A 58 -6.20 -19.47 3.47
C ASP A 58 -5.83 -18.97 4.87
N LEU A 59 -5.08 -17.87 4.93
CA LEU A 59 -4.68 -17.23 6.17
C LEU A 59 -5.13 -15.77 6.22
N ALA A 60 -5.93 -15.39 7.20
CA ALA A 60 -6.28 -13.99 7.46
C ALA A 60 -5.62 -13.47 8.74
N VAL A 61 -5.04 -12.27 8.67
CA VAL A 61 -4.34 -11.61 9.78
C VAL A 61 -4.95 -10.24 10.04
N GLY A 62 -5.49 -10.02 11.24
CA GLY A 62 -6.05 -8.73 11.65
C GLY A 62 -5.03 -7.77 12.28
N ASP A 63 -5.08 -6.49 11.89
CA ASP A 63 -4.41 -5.35 12.54
C ASP A 63 -5.45 -4.26 12.85
N ASP A 64 -5.96 -4.27 14.08
CA ASP A 64 -7.02 -3.34 14.53
C ASP A 64 -6.56 -1.88 14.68
N LEU A 65 -5.25 -1.62 14.62
CA LEU A 65 -4.67 -0.27 14.74
C LEU A 65 -4.32 0.34 13.39
N ALA A 66 -4.36 -0.44 12.31
CA ALA A 66 -4.07 0.00 10.95
C ALA A 66 -4.97 1.16 10.50
N ALA A 67 -4.48 1.91 9.51
CA ALA A 67 -5.17 3.02 8.85
C ALA A 67 -5.82 4.05 9.83
N GLY A 68 -5.15 4.33 10.95
CA GLY A 68 -5.63 5.31 11.94
C GLY A 68 -6.74 4.76 12.84
N PHE A 69 -6.61 3.51 13.32
CA PHE A 69 -7.60 2.76 14.10
C PHE A 69 -8.86 2.36 13.32
N ARG A 70 -8.84 2.42 11.98
CA ARG A 70 -9.89 1.77 11.17
C ARG A 70 -9.86 0.26 11.34
N GLY A 71 -8.65 -0.28 11.47
CA GLY A 71 -8.38 -1.71 11.45
C GLY A 71 -8.38 -2.24 10.02
N CYS A 72 -7.48 -3.18 9.72
CA CYS A 72 -7.43 -3.87 8.44
C CYS A 72 -7.15 -5.36 8.66
N VAL A 73 -7.62 -6.19 7.73
CA VAL A 73 -7.40 -7.63 7.67
C VAL A 73 -6.67 -7.93 6.37
N TYR A 74 -5.61 -8.73 6.46
CA TYR A 74 -4.75 -9.12 5.35
C TYR A 74 -4.92 -10.62 5.13
N VAL A 75 -5.37 -11.01 3.95
CA VAL A 75 -5.67 -12.40 3.57
C VAL A 75 -4.63 -12.87 2.57
N PHE A 76 -4.10 -14.07 2.81
CA PHE A 76 -3.18 -14.79 1.95
C PHE A 76 -3.87 -16.06 1.48
N PHE A 77 -4.08 -16.21 0.18
CA PHE A 77 -4.72 -17.39 -0.38
C PHE A 77 -3.74 -18.56 -0.41
N GLY A 78 -4.24 -19.76 -0.11
CA GLY A 78 -3.44 -20.99 -0.09
C GLY A 78 -2.88 -21.37 -1.47
N PRO A 79 -1.80 -22.18 -1.53
CA PRO A 79 -0.94 -22.55 -0.42
C PRO A 79 0.04 -21.42 -0.10
N VAL A 80 0.07 -20.97 1.16
CA VAL A 80 1.04 -19.97 1.61
C VAL A 80 2.41 -20.65 1.75
N THR A 81 3.36 -20.39 0.83
CA THR A 81 4.69 -21.03 0.85
C THR A 81 5.45 -20.74 2.15
N LEU A 82 5.85 -21.81 2.86
CA LEU A 82 6.29 -21.80 4.27
C LEU A 82 7.81 -21.64 4.47
N ASP A 83 8.50 -20.85 3.64
CA ASP A 83 9.95 -20.61 3.75
C ASP A 83 10.36 -19.12 3.81
N ALA A 84 9.40 -18.19 4.05
CA ALA A 84 9.63 -16.75 3.86
C ALA A 84 9.12 -15.83 4.98
N VAL A 85 9.77 -14.67 5.11
CA VAL A 85 9.20 -13.52 5.82
C VAL A 85 8.29 -12.78 4.85
N VAL A 86 6.99 -12.79 5.09
CA VAL A 86 6.01 -12.08 4.27
C VAL A 86 5.52 -10.84 4.99
N ASP A 87 5.61 -9.71 4.30
CA ASP A 87 5.05 -8.46 4.78
C ASP A 87 3.56 -8.45 4.44
N VAL A 88 2.70 -7.95 5.33
CA VAL A 88 1.25 -7.79 5.09
C VAL A 88 0.93 -6.95 3.85
N THR A 89 1.90 -6.18 3.34
CA THR A 89 1.80 -5.49 2.03
C THR A 89 1.79 -6.43 0.83
N ALA A 90 2.14 -7.70 1.00
CA ALA A 90 2.08 -8.74 -0.02
C ALA A 90 0.84 -9.63 0.09
N ALA A 91 -0.16 -9.24 0.91
CA ALA A 91 -1.41 -9.97 1.01
C ALA A 91 -2.18 -9.93 -0.32
N ASP A 92 -2.78 -11.06 -0.70
CA ASP A 92 -3.58 -11.20 -1.92
C ASP A 92 -4.87 -10.38 -1.83
N LEU A 93 -5.43 -10.26 -0.63
CA LEU A 93 -6.58 -9.42 -0.33
C LEU A 93 -6.33 -8.59 0.94
N THR A 94 -6.59 -7.29 0.87
CA THR A 94 -6.62 -6.42 2.06
C THR A 94 -8.01 -5.82 2.25
N VAL A 95 -8.61 -6.02 3.43
CA VAL A 95 -9.91 -5.46 3.81
C VAL A 95 -9.72 -4.43 4.93
N CYS A 96 -10.16 -3.19 4.75
CA CYS A 96 -10.03 -2.15 5.77
C CYS A 96 -11.38 -1.60 6.24
N GLY A 97 -11.44 -1.24 7.53
CA GLY A 97 -12.63 -0.71 8.19
C GLY A 97 -13.11 0.63 7.62
N ALA A 98 -14.40 0.89 7.77
CA ALA A 98 -15.09 2.01 7.13
C ALA A 98 -14.66 3.37 7.70
N GLU A 99 -14.64 3.49 9.03
CA GLU A 99 -14.37 4.74 9.73
C GLU A 99 -13.25 4.60 10.77
N THR A 100 -12.61 5.72 11.10
CA THR A 100 -11.55 5.71 12.12
C THR A 100 -12.14 5.34 13.48
N LEU A 101 -11.47 4.43 14.19
CA LEU A 101 -11.88 3.81 15.47
C LEU A 101 -12.79 2.58 15.35
N ASP A 102 -13.15 2.15 14.14
CA ASP A 102 -13.92 0.91 13.91
C ASP A 102 -13.19 -0.34 14.43
N ARG A 103 -11.84 -0.34 14.37
CA ARG A 103 -10.97 -1.42 14.85
C ARG A 103 -11.36 -2.78 14.26
N LEU A 104 -11.50 -2.83 12.93
CA LEU A 104 -11.76 -4.05 12.16
C LEU A 104 -10.69 -5.13 12.44
N THR A 105 -11.14 -6.37 12.58
CA THR A 105 -10.33 -7.59 12.80
C THR A 105 -11.07 -8.81 12.21
N VAL A 106 -10.41 -9.96 12.10
CA VAL A 106 -10.99 -11.22 11.58
C VAL A 106 -11.45 -12.15 12.71
N LEU A 107 -12.53 -12.91 12.51
CA LEU A 107 -12.99 -13.93 13.47
C LEU A 107 -12.24 -15.25 13.29
N ARG A 108 -11.97 -15.94 14.41
CA ARG A 108 -11.14 -17.17 14.44
C ARG A 108 -11.71 -18.36 13.68
N GLU A 109 -13.03 -18.50 13.67
CA GLU A 109 -13.74 -19.61 13.03
C GLU A 109 -14.65 -19.00 11.98
N THR A 110 -14.50 -19.48 10.75
CA THR A 110 -15.28 -19.13 9.57
C THR A 110 -16.19 -20.30 9.19
N GLY A 111 -17.09 -20.07 8.24
CA GLY A 111 -18.10 -21.05 7.85
C GLY A 111 -18.95 -20.54 6.71
N ASP A 112 -19.73 -21.42 6.10
CA ASP A 112 -20.65 -21.11 4.99
C ASP A 112 -21.98 -20.56 5.56
N PHE A 113 -22.04 -19.25 5.74
CA PHE A 113 -23.19 -18.57 6.36
C PHE A 113 -24.33 -18.35 5.36
N ASP A 114 -24.01 -18.34 4.06
CA ASP A 114 -24.95 -18.02 2.98
C ASP A 114 -25.42 -19.22 2.12
N GLY A 115 -24.81 -20.38 2.35
CA GLY A 115 -25.19 -21.69 1.84
C GLY A 115 -24.76 -21.96 0.41
N ASP A 116 -23.73 -21.28 -0.08
CA ASP A 116 -23.22 -21.46 -1.43
C ASP A 116 -22.14 -22.55 -1.56
N GLY A 117 -21.68 -23.09 -0.44
CA GLY A 117 -20.70 -24.16 -0.35
C GLY A 117 -19.26 -23.70 -0.20
N THR A 118 -18.99 -22.40 -0.14
CA THR A 118 -17.67 -21.82 0.15
C THR A 118 -17.67 -21.17 1.54
N GLU A 119 -16.55 -21.20 2.26
CA GLU A 119 -16.51 -20.52 3.56
C GLU A 119 -16.56 -19.00 3.39
N ASP A 120 -17.32 -18.33 4.25
CA ASP A 120 -17.43 -16.88 4.24
C ASP A 120 -16.37 -16.22 5.12
N LEU A 121 -15.83 -15.09 4.65
CA LEU A 121 -14.90 -14.28 5.43
C LEU A 121 -15.67 -13.39 6.41
N ILE A 122 -15.56 -13.69 7.70
CA ILE A 122 -16.29 -12.97 8.76
C ILE A 122 -15.38 -11.99 9.51
N LEU A 123 -15.75 -10.70 9.49
CA LEU A 123 -14.96 -9.59 10.03
C LEU A 123 -15.72 -8.84 11.11
N SER A 124 -15.01 -8.32 12.13
CA SER A 124 -15.62 -7.62 13.27
C SER A 124 -15.04 -6.22 13.45
N ALA A 125 -15.88 -5.20 13.31
CA ALA A 125 -15.60 -3.80 13.60
C ALA A 125 -16.23 -3.40 14.94
N ARG A 126 -15.56 -3.78 16.02
CA ARG A 126 -16.06 -3.61 17.41
C ARG A 126 -16.21 -2.16 17.89
N GLY A 127 -15.60 -1.21 17.20
CA GLY A 127 -15.69 0.21 17.50
C GLY A 127 -16.58 0.99 16.54
N ALA A 128 -17.25 0.30 15.60
CA ALA A 128 -18.15 0.94 14.66
C ALA A 128 -19.34 1.61 15.38
N ASP A 129 -19.54 2.88 15.04
CA ASP A 129 -20.57 3.79 15.57
C ASP A 129 -21.30 4.42 14.38
N THR A 130 -22.39 3.80 13.95
CA THR A 130 -23.10 4.14 12.70
C THR A 130 -23.93 5.41 12.82
N ASP A 131 -24.36 5.77 14.03
CA ASP A 131 -25.16 6.96 14.28
C ASP A 131 -24.36 8.16 14.80
N GLY A 132 -23.10 7.93 15.20
CA GLY A 132 -22.11 8.93 15.58
C GLY A 132 -22.36 9.55 16.95
N ASP A 133 -23.10 8.86 17.83
CA ASP A 133 -23.46 9.37 19.15
C ASP A 133 -22.36 9.16 20.22
N GLY A 134 -21.34 8.37 19.88
CA GLY A 134 -20.20 8.04 20.73
C GLY A 134 -20.38 6.76 21.56
N ASN A 135 -21.43 5.98 21.33
CA ASN A 135 -21.67 4.66 21.91
C ASN A 135 -21.63 3.60 20.78
N PRO A 136 -20.48 2.95 20.53
CA PRO A 136 -20.41 1.95 19.46
C PRO A 136 -21.33 0.77 19.76
N GLU A 137 -22.06 0.36 18.74
CA GLU A 137 -22.97 -0.79 18.62
C GLU A 137 -22.25 -1.99 18.00
N GLY A 138 -21.18 -1.73 17.24
CA GLY A 138 -20.34 -2.73 16.59
C GLY A 138 -21.01 -3.35 15.38
N ILE A 139 -20.20 -3.67 14.38
CA ILE A 139 -20.68 -4.32 13.15
C ILE A 139 -19.88 -5.59 12.93
N THR A 140 -20.57 -6.69 12.66
CA THR A 140 -19.98 -7.89 12.07
C THR A 140 -20.33 -7.93 10.59
N TYR A 141 -19.31 -8.05 9.73
CA TYR A 141 -19.46 -8.17 8.29
C TYR A 141 -19.28 -9.64 7.90
N VAL A 142 -20.21 -10.16 7.10
CA VAL A 142 -20.06 -11.46 6.41
C VAL A 142 -19.82 -11.16 4.94
N LEU A 143 -18.63 -11.47 4.44
CA LEU A 143 -18.29 -11.35 3.03
C LEU A 143 -18.37 -12.74 2.40
N PRO A 144 -19.24 -12.93 1.39
CA PRO A 144 -19.37 -14.23 0.73
C PRO A 144 -18.05 -14.75 0.19
N GLY A 145 -17.77 -16.03 0.45
CA GLY A 145 -16.70 -16.78 -0.20
C GLY A 145 -16.83 -16.70 -1.73
N ARG A 146 -15.71 -16.66 -2.45
CA ARG A 146 -15.72 -16.64 -3.92
C ARG A 146 -14.37 -16.95 -4.54
N PRO A 147 -14.33 -17.60 -5.71
CA PRO A 147 -13.09 -17.97 -6.39
C PRO A 147 -12.19 -16.81 -6.81
N SER A 148 -12.76 -15.60 -6.93
CA SER A 148 -11.97 -14.42 -7.29
C SER A 148 -12.29 -13.23 -6.37
N TRP A 149 -11.26 -12.75 -5.70
CA TRP A 149 -11.32 -11.58 -4.82
C TRP A 149 -10.58 -10.39 -5.43
N PRO A 150 -11.09 -9.15 -5.25
CA PRO A 150 -10.28 -7.96 -5.53
C PRO A 150 -9.12 -7.85 -4.54
N SER A 151 -8.00 -7.27 -4.94
CA SER A 151 -6.84 -7.12 -4.04
C SER A 151 -7.08 -6.15 -2.87
N PHE A 152 -8.12 -5.32 -2.93
CA PHE A 152 -8.46 -4.38 -1.88
C PHE A 152 -9.97 -4.17 -1.72
N ILE A 153 -10.46 -4.20 -0.48
CA ILE A 153 -11.84 -3.88 -0.10
C ILE A 153 -11.84 -2.78 0.96
N ASP A 154 -12.42 -1.63 0.63
CA ASP A 154 -12.68 -0.54 1.58
C ASP A 154 -14.15 -0.54 1.99
N LEU A 155 -14.42 -0.87 3.26
CA LEU A 155 -15.78 -0.92 3.80
C LEU A 155 -16.42 0.49 3.93
N SER A 156 -15.69 1.59 3.67
CA SER A 156 -16.22 2.98 3.71
C SER A 156 -16.98 3.40 2.45
N MET A 157 -16.90 2.63 1.37
CA MET A 157 -17.55 2.95 0.10
C MET A 157 -19.06 2.68 0.17
N ASN A 158 -19.86 3.73 0.36
CA ASN A 158 -21.32 3.65 0.26
C ASN A 158 -21.78 3.36 -1.20
N CYS A 159 -22.27 2.15 -1.45
CA CYS A 159 -22.70 1.68 -2.77
C CYS A 159 -24.11 2.15 -3.15
N VAL A 160 -24.26 3.28 -3.87
CA VAL A 160 -25.41 3.52 -4.78
C VAL A 160 -25.00 4.46 -5.93
N PRO A 161 -25.17 4.09 -7.24
CA PRO A 161 -25.69 2.84 -7.82
C PRO A 161 -24.56 1.85 -8.19
N PRO A 162 -24.83 0.58 -8.57
CA PRO A 162 -23.82 -0.48 -8.56
C PRO A 162 -23.02 -0.60 -9.86
N PRO A 163 -21.68 -0.43 -9.81
CA PRO A 163 -20.72 -1.17 -10.64
C PRO A 163 -20.03 -2.28 -9.81
N VAL A 164 -19.22 -3.09 -10.50
CA VAL A 164 -18.72 -4.45 -10.19
C VAL A 164 -17.91 -4.61 -8.87
N ASN A 165 -17.59 -3.53 -8.16
CA ASN A 165 -16.73 -3.54 -6.95
C ASN A 165 -17.47 -3.21 -5.65
N CYS A 166 -18.66 -3.76 -5.42
CA CYS A 166 -19.27 -3.77 -4.08
C CYS A 166 -19.02 -5.15 -3.44
N PRO A 167 -18.52 -5.23 -2.20
CA PRO A 167 -18.15 -6.51 -1.58
C PRO A 167 -19.34 -7.45 -1.33
N GLY A 168 -20.57 -6.99 -1.55
CA GLY A 168 -21.77 -7.79 -1.37
C GLY A 168 -22.04 -8.18 0.08
N ALA A 169 -21.33 -7.59 1.05
CA ALA A 169 -21.31 -7.99 2.45
C ALA A 169 -22.67 -7.84 3.15
N LEU A 170 -22.98 -8.78 4.06
CA LEU A 170 -24.05 -8.66 5.03
C LEU A 170 -23.51 -7.95 6.27
N GLU A 171 -24.17 -6.86 6.69
CA GLU A 171 -23.84 -6.17 7.93
C GLU A 171 -24.77 -6.61 9.05
N ILE A 172 -24.19 -7.07 10.17
CA ILE A 172 -24.93 -7.40 11.38
C ILE A 172 -24.56 -6.37 12.45
N HIS A 173 -25.49 -5.46 12.73
CA HIS A 173 -25.34 -4.37 13.68
C HIS A 173 -25.73 -4.85 15.08
N GLY A 174 -24.80 -4.75 16.01
CA GLY A 174 -25.00 -5.11 17.41
C GLY A 174 -25.89 -4.14 18.17
N HIS A 175 -25.96 -4.32 19.49
CA HIS A 175 -26.70 -3.44 20.38
C HIS A 175 -25.86 -2.22 20.81
N GLU A 176 -26.46 -1.03 20.73
CA GLU A 176 -25.89 0.20 21.30
C GLU A 176 -25.91 0.13 22.84
N ILE A 177 -24.74 0.14 23.48
CA ILE A 177 -24.63 0.07 24.95
C ILE A 177 -23.94 1.33 25.49
N PRO A 178 -24.69 2.24 26.14
CA PRO A 178 -24.15 3.51 26.62
C PRO A 178 -22.98 3.34 27.60
N GLY A 179 -21.84 3.95 27.26
CA GLY A 179 -20.66 4.03 28.12
C GLY A 179 -19.65 2.89 28.01
N PHE A 180 -19.79 2.00 27.03
CA PHE A 180 -18.78 1.01 26.66
C PHE A 180 -18.03 1.45 25.38
N PHE A 181 -16.74 1.11 25.28
CA PHE A 181 -15.86 1.48 24.16
C PHE A 181 -15.60 0.31 23.19
N GLU A 182 -16.18 -0.86 23.46
CA GLU A 182 -16.13 -2.04 22.60
C GLU A 182 -17.52 -2.66 22.63
N ALA A 183 -18.06 -2.90 21.43
CA ALA A 183 -19.40 -3.39 21.24
C ALA A 183 -19.42 -4.89 20.95
N SER A 184 -20.57 -5.38 20.49
CA SER A 184 -20.77 -6.80 20.24
C SER A 184 -19.82 -7.31 19.15
N ALA A 185 -19.30 -8.52 19.29
CA ALA A 185 -18.37 -9.11 18.32
C ALA A 185 -18.69 -10.58 18.12
N GLY A 186 -18.55 -11.06 16.88
CA GLY A 186 -18.61 -12.48 16.57
C GLY A 186 -17.58 -13.29 17.36
N LEU A 187 -17.88 -14.56 17.59
CA LEU A 187 -17.07 -15.47 18.41
C LEU A 187 -16.73 -16.78 17.70
N THR A 188 -17.69 -17.37 16.99
CA THR A 188 -17.60 -18.69 16.33
C THR A 188 -18.74 -18.82 15.32
N ALA A 189 -18.55 -19.65 14.31
CA ALA A 189 -19.54 -20.03 13.30
C ALA A 189 -19.75 -21.56 13.29
N GLY A 190 -20.97 -22.02 13.00
CA GLY A 190 -21.29 -23.44 12.79
C GLY A 190 -22.80 -23.72 12.78
N ASP A 191 -23.25 -24.77 12.08
CA ASP A 191 -24.67 -25.13 12.00
C ASP A 191 -25.23 -25.66 13.34
N LEU A 192 -25.88 -24.78 14.10
CA LEU A 192 -26.45 -25.09 15.41
C LEU A 192 -27.91 -25.52 15.32
N ASN A 193 -28.55 -25.44 14.16
CA ASN A 193 -29.98 -25.64 14.00
C ASN A 193 -30.34 -26.77 13.00
N ASN A 194 -29.32 -27.36 12.37
CA ASN A 194 -29.38 -28.44 11.39
C ASN A 194 -30.17 -28.06 10.13
N ASP A 195 -29.96 -26.84 9.63
CA ASP A 195 -30.49 -26.41 8.34
C ASP A 195 -29.44 -26.40 7.21
N GLY A 196 -28.20 -26.78 7.53
CA GLY A 196 -27.08 -26.89 6.62
C GLY A 196 -26.40 -25.56 6.31
N LEU A 197 -26.66 -24.51 7.10
CA LEU A 197 -25.98 -23.22 7.04
C LEU A 197 -25.26 -22.99 8.35
N ASP A 198 -24.08 -22.39 8.30
CA ASP A 198 -23.38 -22.04 9.53
C ASP A 198 -24.05 -20.84 10.22
N ASP A 199 -24.30 -20.98 11.52
CA ASP A 199 -24.88 -19.95 12.37
C ASP A 199 -23.78 -19.14 13.06
N LEU A 200 -24.01 -17.86 13.33
CA LEU A 200 -23.02 -16.96 13.94
C LEU A 200 -23.35 -16.63 15.40
N LEU A 201 -22.37 -16.80 16.28
CA LEU A 201 -22.45 -16.37 17.68
C LEU A 201 -21.92 -14.95 17.88
N ILE A 202 -22.75 -14.06 18.41
CA ILE A 202 -22.40 -12.67 18.73
C ILE A 202 -22.52 -12.44 20.24
N ARG A 203 -21.43 -12.01 20.88
CA ARG A 203 -21.46 -11.64 22.31
C ARG A 203 -21.86 -10.19 22.51
N GLN A 204 -22.64 -9.90 23.55
CA GLN A 204 -22.68 -8.55 24.12
C GLN A 204 -21.45 -8.31 25.03
N PRO A 205 -20.96 -7.06 25.18
CA PRO A 205 -19.71 -6.75 25.88
C PRO A 205 -19.62 -7.30 27.32
N ALA A 206 -18.42 -7.78 27.65
CA ALA A 206 -18.01 -8.70 28.72
C ALA A 206 -18.32 -8.31 30.19
N PHE A 207 -19.08 -7.25 30.45
CA PHE A 207 -19.39 -6.76 31.80
C PHE A 207 -20.87 -6.46 32.06
N ALA A 208 -21.77 -6.73 31.11
CA ALA A 208 -23.19 -6.78 31.39
C ALA A 208 -23.50 -8.02 32.23
N GLU A 209 -24.18 -7.83 33.37
CA GLU A 209 -24.70 -8.93 34.19
C GLU A 209 -26.21 -8.80 34.27
N PRO A 210 -26.99 -9.79 33.78
CA PRO A 210 -26.52 -11.06 33.18
C PRO A 210 -25.80 -10.86 31.84
N ALA A 211 -24.87 -11.76 31.52
CA ALA A 211 -24.23 -11.80 30.21
C ALA A 211 -25.15 -12.52 29.21
N THR A 212 -25.24 -11.97 28.01
CA THR A 212 -26.09 -12.46 26.92
C THR A 212 -25.22 -12.77 25.70
N LEU A 213 -25.54 -13.90 25.08
CA LEU A 213 -24.99 -14.34 23.80
C LEU A 213 -26.16 -14.48 22.83
N GLU A 214 -25.99 -13.96 21.63
CA GLU A 214 -26.99 -14.00 20.59
C GLU A 214 -26.52 -14.93 19.48
N VAL A 215 -27.40 -15.81 19.04
CA VAL A 215 -27.18 -16.67 17.88
C VAL A 215 -27.95 -16.09 16.72
N VAL A 216 -27.22 -15.68 15.68
CA VAL A 216 -27.76 -15.24 14.40
C VAL A 216 -27.72 -16.43 13.46
N LEU A 217 -28.90 -16.94 13.09
CA LEU A 217 -28.96 -18.10 12.22
C LEU A 217 -28.43 -17.76 10.82
N GLY A 218 -27.78 -18.72 10.17
CA GLY A 218 -27.40 -18.66 8.76
C GLY A 218 -28.61 -18.33 7.89
N ILE A 219 -28.40 -17.53 6.84
CA ILE A 219 -29.49 -17.12 5.95
C ILE A 219 -29.02 -17.31 4.52
N PRO A 220 -29.76 -18.09 3.68
CA PRO A 220 -29.38 -18.28 2.30
C PRO A 220 -29.19 -16.94 1.60
N ARG A 221 -28.16 -16.79 0.76
CA ARG A 221 -27.81 -15.52 0.11
C ARG A 221 -28.98 -14.79 -0.56
N ALA A 222 -29.88 -15.56 -1.18
CA ALA A 222 -31.08 -15.06 -1.85
C ALA A 222 -32.15 -14.46 -0.90
N SER A 223 -32.02 -14.70 0.40
CA SER A 223 -32.93 -14.24 1.46
C SER A 223 -32.35 -13.08 2.28
N TRP A 224 -31.15 -12.60 1.94
CA TRP A 224 -30.56 -11.42 2.59
C TRP A 224 -31.44 -10.18 2.36
N PRO A 225 -31.53 -9.28 3.37
CA PRO A 225 -32.30 -8.05 3.25
C PRO A 225 -31.73 -7.12 2.17
N ASP A 226 -32.56 -6.19 1.67
CA ASP A 226 -32.15 -5.10 0.76
C ASP A 226 -32.54 -3.75 1.39
N PRO A 227 -31.58 -2.97 1.92
CA PRO A 227 -30.13 -3.23 1.94
C PRO A 227 -29.74 -4.42 2.86
N PRO A 228 -28.58 -5.07 2.65
CA PRO A 228 -28.14 -6.26 3.38
C PRO A 228 -27.64 -5.90 4.79
N VAL A 229 -28.56 -5.43 5.63
CA VAL A 229 -28.31 -5.03 7.02
C VAL A 229 -29.30 -5.73 7.94
N ILE A 230 -28.77 -6.40 8.97
CA ILE A 230 -29.51 -6.99 10.09
C ILE A 230 -29.16 -6.19 11.35
N SER A 231 -30.18 -5.71 12.06
CA SER A 231 -29.99 -5.05 13.36
C SER A 231 -30.53 -5.94 14.47
N LEU A 232 -29.68 -6.29 15.43
CA LEU A 232 -30.04 -7.16 16.55
C LEU A 232 -31.06 -6.53 17.51
N ASP A 233 -31.17 -5.19 17.52
CA ASP A 233 -32.23 -4.46 18.25
C ASP A 233 -33.66 -4.82 17.80
N PHE A 234 -33.82 -5.32 16.57
CA PHE A 234 -35.13 -5.54 15.96
C PHE A 234 -35.32 -6.94 15.35
N ALA A 235 -34.27 -7.77 15.27
CA ALA A 235 -34.31 -9.11 14.70
C ALA A 235 -34.82 -10.17 15.69
N ALA A 236 -35.39 -11.26 15.17
CA ALA A 236 -35.70 -12.44 15.97
C ALA A 236 -34.46 -13.35 15.97
N HIS A 237 -33.69 -13.31 17.06
CA HIS A 237 -32.52 -14.16 17.31
C HIS A 237 -32.77 -15.08 18.51
N HIS A 238 -31.96 -16.13 18.65
CA HIS A 238 -31.94 -16.96 19.85
C HIS A 238 -31.03 -16.31 20.90
N GLU A 239 -31.56 -16.15 22.12
CA GLU A 239 -30.82 -15.52 23.21
C GLU A 239 -30.41 -16.58 24.25
N ILE A 240 -29.12 -16.65 24.54
CA ILE A 240 -28.57 -17.47 25.62
C ILE A 240 -28.17 -16.53 26.76
N VAL A 241 -28.86 -16.66 27.89
CA VAL A 241 -28.70 -15.78 29.05
C VAL A 241 -28.07 -16.55 30.19
N GLY A 242 -26.98 -16.05 30.75
CA GLY A 242 -26.36 -16.64 31.93
C GLY A 242 -25.80 -15.60 32.90
N THR A 243 -25.77 -15.96 34.17
CA THR A 243 -25.19 -15.10 35.23
C THR A 243 -23.75 -15.53 35.52
N ASN A 244 -22.82 -14.59 35.64
CA ASN A 244 -21.40 -14.84 35.88
C ASN A 244 -20.74 -15.77 34.85
N LEU A 245 -21.24 -15.80 33.61
CA LEU A 245 -20.55 -16.48 32.51
C LEU A 245 -19.19 -15.82 32.30
N GLY A 246 -19.08 -14.49 32.38
CA GLY A 246 -17.77 -13.86 32.24
C GLY A 246 -17.16 -14.06 30.87
N LEU A 247 -18.02 -14.11 29.86
CA LEU A 247 -17.70 -14.38 28.45
C LEU A 247 -16.48 -13.54 28.05
N GLN A 248 -15.33 -14.20 27.97
CA GLN A 248 -14.12 -13.65 27.36
C GLN A 248 -14.18 -13.91 25.84
N ARG A 249 -13.23 -13.36 25.08
CA ARG A 249 -13.16 -13.60 23.62
C ARG A 249 -13.02 -15.09 23.25
N GLU A 250 -12.49 -15.93 24.13
CA GLU A 250 -12.20 -17.35 23.90
C GLU A 250 -13.26 -18.28 24.54
N CYS A 251 -14.47 -17.77 24.83
CA CYS A 251 -15.42 -18.47 25.70
C CYS A 251 -16.12 -19.67 25.09
N CYS A 252 -16.13 -19.81 23.77
CA CYS A 252 -17.24 -20.47 23.10
C CYS A 252 -16.74 -21.22 21.87
N SER A 253 -17.27 -22.43 21.62
CA SER A 253 -16.93 -23.26 20.46
C SER A 253 -18.14 -24.08 20.02
N VAL A 254 -18.19 -24.43 18.73
CA VAL A 254 -19.24 -25.28 18.14
C VAL A 254 -18.62 -26.61 17.66
N GLY A 255 -19.35 -27.72 17.81
CA GLY A 255 -18.96 -29.02 17.26
C GLY A 255 -19.93 -30.14 17.66
N ASP A 256 -19.97 -31.24 16.91
CA ASP A 256 -20.89 -32.37 17.13
C ASP A 256 -20.35 -33.33 18.21
N PHE A 257 -20.69 -33.05 19.47
CA PHE A 257 -20.21 -33.80 20.65
C PHE A 257 -20.90 -35.15 20.80
N ASP A 258 -22.17 -35.27 20.42
CA ASP A 258 -22.96 -36.48 20.58
C ASP A 258 -23.12 -37.33 19.30
N GLY A 259 -22.59 -36.85 18.18
CA GLY A 259 -22.48 -37.54 16.89
C GLY A 259 -23.81 -37.60 16.14
N ASP A 260 -24.73 -36.67 16.40
CA ASP A 260 -26.06 -36.63 15.77
C ASP A 260 -26.08 -35.87 14.44
N GLY A 261 -24.96 -35.26 14.07
CA GLY A 261 -24.77 -34.45 12.86
C GLY A 261 -25.20 -33.00 13.00
N THR A 262 -25.57 -32.55 14.20
CA THR A 262 -25.90 -31.16 14.50
C THR A 262 -24.78 -30.54 15.34
N GLY A 263 -24.45 -29.26 15.11
CA GLY A 263 -23.52 -28.55 15.96
C GLY A 263 -24.04 -28.41 17.40
N ASP A 264 -23.21 -28.77 18.37
CA ASP A 264 -23.44 -28.51 19.78
C ASP A 264 -22.64 -27.28 20.23
N LEU A 265 -23.16 -26.57 21.23
CA LEU A 265 -22.56 -25.33 21.71
C LEU A 265 -21.91 -25.52 23.09
N LEU A 266 -20.61 -25.27 23.19
CA LEU A 266 -19.87 -25.23 24.45
C LEU A 266 -19.63 -23.79 24.89
N LEU A 267 -19.95 -23.49 26.16
CA LEU A 267 -19.86 -22.16 26.76
C LEU A 267 -19.04 -22.19 28.04
N GLY A 268 -17.89 -21.55 27.99
CA GLY A 268 -16.96 -21.29 29.08
C GLY A 268 -17.47 -20.22 30.04
N ALA A 269 -17.39 -20.50 31.33
CA ALA A 269 -17.83 -19.64 32.41
C ALA A 269 -16.74 -19.40 33.48
N PRO A 270 -15.65 -18.68 33.18
CA PRO A 270 -14.48 -18.56 34.05
C PRO A 270 -14.76 -17.86 35.39
N PHE A 271 -15.76 -16.99 35.48
CA PHE A 271 -16.14 -16.32 36.73
C PHE A 271 -17.17 -17.11 37.55
N TRP A 272 -17.56 -18.30 37.10
CA TRP A 272 -18.53 -19.13 37.81
C TRP A 272 -18.05 -19.50 39.22
N VAL A 273 -18.94 -19.28 40.18
CA VAL A 273 -18.71 -19.65 41.59
C VAL A 273 -19.39 -20.99 41.85
N SER A 274 -18.59 -22.01 42.13
CA SER A 274 -19.09 -23.35 42.41
C SER A 274 -20.13 -23.32 43.56
N PRO A 275 -21.35 -23.82 43.34
CA PRO A 275 -22.37 -23.91 44.39
C PRO A 275 -21.96 -24.84 45.53
N SER A 276 -21.13 -25.86 45.25
CA SER A 276 -20.67 -26.84 46.23
C SER A 276 -19.52 -26.33 47.10
N LEU A 277 -18.67 -25.43 46.58
CA LEU A 277 -17.47 -24.94 47.27
C LEU A 277 -17.53 -23.46 47.69
N GLY A 278 -18.40 -22.65 47.10
CA GLY A 278 -18.52 -21.22 47.40
C GLY A 278 -17.31 -20.38 47.02
N VAL A 279 -16.46 -20.88 46.12
CA VAL A 279 -15.29 -20.19 45.56
C VAL A 279 -15.36 -20.22 44.04
N GLN A 280 -14.72 -19.24 43.39
CA GLN A 280 -14.63 -19.16 41.93
C GLN A 280 -13.71 -20.27 41.41
N THR A 281 -14.30 -21.28 40.79
CA THR A 281 -13.60 -22.38 40.12
C THR A 281 -13.65 -22.23 38.60
N GLY A 282 -14.64 -21.52 38.08
CA GLY A 282 -15.01 -21.59 36.66
C GLY A 282 -15.86 -22.83 36.34
N ALA A 283 -16.50 -22.82 35.17
CA ALA A 283 -17.32 -23.90 34.64
C ALA A 283 -17.29 -23.89 33.11
N ALA A 284 -17.76 -24.97 32.48
CA ALA A 284 -18.12 -25.01 31.06
C ALA A 284 -19.50 -25.66 30.93
N PHE A 285 -20.32 -25.20 29.99
CA PHE A 285 -21.69 -25.65 29.79
C PHE A 285 -21.89 -26.05 28.34
N LEU A 286 -22.26 -27.30 28.10
CA LEU A 286 -22.62 -27.81 26.78
C LEU A 286 -24.15 -27.76 26.62
N ILE A 287 -24.59 -27.28 25.48
CA ILE A 287 -25.98 -27.33 25.01
C ILE A 287 -25.97 -28.17 23.73
N LEU A 288 -26.70 -29.28 23.73
CA LEU A 288 -26.80 -30.13 22.54
C LEU A 288 -27.75 -29.51 21.52
N GLY A 289 -27.38 -29.59 20.25
CA GLY A 289 -28.19 -29.17 19.12
C GLY A 289 -29.41 -30.08 18.88
N PRO A 290 -30.33 -29.69 17.97
CA PRO A 290 -30.45 -28.35 17.38
C PRO A 290 -30.96 -27.31 18.39
N LEU A 291 -30.45 -26.09 18.30
CA LEU A 291 -30.94 -24.95 19.06
C LEU A 291 -32.32 -24.53 18.57
N VAL A 292 -33.33 -24.58 19.44
CA VAL A 292 -34.73 -24.33 19.08
C VAL A 292 -35.39 -23.19 19.87
N GLY A 293 -34.62 -22.43 20.66
CA GLY A 293 -35.17 -21.42 21.55
C GLY A 293 -34.14 -20.62 22.34
N ASN A 294 -34.60 -19.93 23.38
CA ASN A 294 -33.72 -19.21 24.30
C ASN A 294 -33.30 -20.13 25.45
N TYR A 295 -32.06 -20.02 25.89
CA TYR A 295 -31.47 -20.89 26.93
C TYR A 295 -31.03 -20.06 28.13
N THR A 296 -31.29 -20.56 29.34
CA THR A 296 -30.89 -19.93 30.60
C THR A 296 -29.89 -20.82 31.34
N LEU A 297 -28.64 -20.40 31.37
CA LEU A 297 -27.58 -21.14 32.05
C LEU A 297 -27.57 -20.87 33.57
N PRO A 298 -27.25 -21.89 34.38
CA PRO A 298 -26.85 -23.26 34.01
C PRO A 298 -28.04 -24.22 33.87
N GLY A 299 -29.29 -23.72 33.94
CA GLY A 299 -30.49 -24.53 34.09
C GLY A 299 -30.84 -25.36 32.85
N ASP A 300 -30.54 -24.82 31.67
CA ASP A 300 -30.85 -25.42 30.37
C ASP A 300 -29.63 -26.09 29.71
N ALA A 301 -28.51 -26.25 30.42
CA ALA A 301 -27.35 -26.99 29.90
C ALA A 301 -27.59 -28.51 29.95
N ASP A 302 -27.23 -29.22 28.89
CA ASP A 302 -27.28 -30.68 28.81
C ASP A 302 -26.13 -31.32 29.59
N LEU A 303 -24.95 -30.68 29.59
CA LEU A 303 -23.82 -31.04 30.43
C LEU A 303 -23.20 -29.79 31.08
N ALA A 304 -23.06 -29.82 32.41
CA ALA A 304 -22.31 -28.82 33.16
C ALA A 304 -21.00 -29.40 33.72
N ILE A 305 -19.87 -28.81 33.35
CA ILE A 305 -18.54 -29.18 33.85
C ILE A 305 -18.08 -28.13 34.86
N TYR A 306 -17.95 -28.52 36.13
CA TYR A 306 -17.48 -27.63 37.18
C TYR A 306 -15.98 -27.80 37.41
N GLY A 307 -15.24 -26.70 37.29
CA GLY A 307 -13.79 -26.66 37.46
C GLY A 307 -13.32 -27.05 38.86
N GLY A 308 -12.07 -27.51 38.96
CA GLY A 308 -11.43 -27.95 40.20
C GLY A 308 -10.84 -26.81 41.07
N THR A 309 -10.57 -27.07 42.35
CA THR A 309 -9.90 -26.09 43.26
C THR A 309 -8.48 -25.65 42.84
N LEU A 310 -7.82 -26.37 41.93
CA LEU A 310 -6.48 -26.06 41.42
C LEU A 310 -6.50 -25.10 40.22
N GLY A 311 -7.59 -25.05 39.45
CA GLY A 311 -7.70 -24.27 38.20
C GLY A 311 -8.68 -23.11 38.35
N ARG A 312 -8.22 -21.96 38.85
CA ARG A 312 -9.06 -20.74 38.86
C ARG A 312 -9.36 -20.34 37.41
N SER A 313 -10.61 -19.97 37.12
CA SER A 313 -11.06 -19.58 35.77
C SER A 313 -11.15 -20.73 34.76
N PHE A 314 -11.55 -21.94 35.19
CA PHE A 314 -11.90 -23.02 34.27
C PHE A 314 -12.97 -22.58 33.24
N GLY A 315 -12.79 -22.97 31.98
CA GLY A 315 -13.61 -22.51 30.86
C GLY A 315 -13.22 -21.11 30.39
N ALA A 316 -11.99 -20.64 30.66
CA ALA A 316 -11.52 -19.35 30.15
C ALA A 316 -11.22 -19.38 28.65
N ALA A 317 -10.88 -20.56 28.14
CA ALA A 317 -10.74 -20.91 26.73
C ALA A 317 -11.40 -22.28 26.53
N THR A 318 -12.11 -22.50 25.43
CA THR A 318 -12.77 -23.77 25.12
C THR A 318 -12.58 -24.18 23.66
N VAL A 319 -12.55 -25.49 23.40
CA VAL A 319 -12.58 -26.07 22.05
C VAL A 319 -13.49 -27.29 22.04
N LEU A 320 -14.19 -27.50 20.92
CA LEU A 320 -14.97 -28.71 20.60
C LEU A 320 -14.44 -29.30 19.29
N ARG A 321 -13.67 -30.39 19.36
CA ARG A 321 -13.10 -31.07 18.18
C ARG A 321 -12.72 -32.50 18.54
N ASP A 322 -12.77 -33.43 17.59
CA ASP A 322 -12.36 -34.82 17.81
C ASP A 322 -10.83 -34.94 17.92
N LEU A 323 -10.30 -35.10 19.14
CA LEU A 323 -8.86 -35.20 19.43
C LEU A 323 -8.38 -36.65 19.61
N ASN A 324 -9.32 -37.58 19.74
CA ASN A 324 -9.04 -39.00 19.94
C ASN A 324 -9.46 -39.87 18.75
N VAL A 325 -9.96 -39.25 17.68
CA VAL A 325 -10.32 -39.85 16.39
C VAL A 325 -11.38 -40.95 16.55
N ASP A 326 -12.32 -40.77 17.47
CA ASP A 326 -13.44 -41.69 17.69
C ASP A 326 -14.73 -41.28 16.98
N GLY A 327 -14.70 -40.15 16.27
CA GLY A 327 -15.80 -39.59 15.50
C GLY A 327 -16.76 -38.72 16.32
N PHE A 328 -16.45 -38.42 17.58
CA PHE A 328 -17.21 -37.49 18.42
C PHE A 328 -16.34 -36.29 18.79
N ALA A 329 -16.91 -35.09 18.81
CA ALA A 329 -16.16 -33.93 19.26
C ALA A 329 -15.83 -34.06 20.77
N ASP A 330 -14.58 -33.77 21.12
CA ASP A 330 -14.10 -33.75 22.49
C ASP A 330 -14.13 -32.33 23.05
N ILE A 331 -14.44 -32.20 24.35
CA ILE A 331 -14.40 -30.92 25.05
C ILE A 331 -13.00 -30.67 25.58
N VAL A 332 -12.38 -29.57 25.16
CA VAL A 332 -11.18 -29.02 25.78
C VAL A 332 -11.54 -27.77 26.55
N ALA A 333 -11.15 -27.71 27.82
CA ALA A 333 -11.40 -26.54 28.65
C ALA A 333 -10.13 -26.09 29.40
N GLY A 334 -9.75 -24.84 29.16
CA GLY A 334 -8.60 -24.19 29.77
C GLY A 334 -8.88 -23.61 31.15
N SER A 335 -7.89 -23.67 32.04
CA SER A 335 -7.88 -23.04 33.37
C SER A 335 -6.50 -22.43 33.64
N LEU A 336 -6.36 -21.55 34.65
CA LEU A 336 -5.04 -21.04 35.02
C LEU A 336 -4.12 -22.16 35.52
N GLY A 337 -3.17 -22.58 34.67
CA GLY A 337 -2.15 -23.59 35.00
C GLY A 337 -2.44 -25.01 34.53
N GLY A 338 -3.48 -25.22 33.70
CA GLY A 338 -3.78 -26.54 33.15
C GLY A 338 -4.97 -26.58 32.20
N VAL A 339 -5.07 -27.68 31.46
CA VAL A 339 -6.15 -27.98 30.50
C VAL A 339 -6.76 -29.32 30.87
N ASP A 340 -8.09 -29.41 30.79
CA ASP A 340 -8.83 -30.66 30.95
C ASP A 340 -9.51 -31.02 29.63
N ILE A 341 -9.42 -32.29 29.23
CA ILE A 341 -10.11 -32.84 28.05
C ILE A 341 -11.13 -33.87 28.52
N VAL A 342 -12.37 -33.76 28.01
CA VAL A 342 -13.47 -34.69 28.25
C VAL A 342 -13.91 -35.24 26.91
N PHE A 343 -13.88 -36.57 26.76
CA PHE A 343 -14.14 -37.19 25.48
C PHE A 343 -15.63 -37.22 25.12
N GLY A 344 -15.90 -37.10 23.82
CA GLY A 344 -17.22 -37.13 23.20
C GLY A 344 -18.01 -38.40 23.55
N THR A 345 -19.33 -38.27 23.63
CA THR A 345 -20.19 -39.44 23.86
C THR A 345 -21.64 -39.17 23.47
N PRO A 346 -22.36 -40.15 22.87
CA PRO A 346 -23.78 -40.05 22.52
C PRO A 346 -24.76 -39.79 23.69
N ALA A 347 -24.27 -39.83 24.93
CA ALA A 347 -25.10 -39.66 26.12
C ALA A 347 -24.26 -39.05 27.26
N PRO A 348 -23.95 -37.74 27.22
CA PRO A 348 -23.18 -37.11 28.27
C PRO A 348 -23.93 -37.16 29.61
N PRO A 349 -23.21 -37.26 30.74
CA PRO A 349 -23.81 -37.07 32.05
C PRO A 349 -24.26 -35.60 32.21
N ALA A 350 -25.32 -35.36 32.98
CA ALA A 350 -25.79 -33.99 33.22
C ALA A 350 -24.76 -33.09 33.95
N VAL A 351 -23.85 -33.67 34.72
CA VAL A 351 -22.82 -32.93 35.48
C VAL A 351 -21.52 -33.73 35.55
N ILE A 352 -20.41 -33.06 35.26
CA ILE A 352 -19.04 -33.51 35.58
C ILE A 352 -18.47 -32.54 36.63
N ASP A 353 -18.16 -33.03 37.83
CA ASP A 353 -17.52 -32.23 38.89
C ASP A 353 -16.05 -32.62 39.02
N LEU A 354 -15.16 -31.74 38.55
CA LEU A 354 -13.71 -31.95 38.62
C LEU A 354 -13.16 -31.74 40.04
N ASN A 355 -13.99 -31.35 41.02
CA ASN A 355 -13.62 -31.26 42.43
C ASN A 355 -13.62 -32.64 43.11
N GLY A 356 -12.55 -33.40 42.91
CA GLY A 356 -12.36 -34.73 43.49
C GLY A 356 -12.56 -35.88 42.50
N GLY A 357 -12.91 -35.58 41.25
CA GLY A 357 -12.78 -36.45 40.08
C GLY A 357 -11.61 -36.05 39.17
N SER A 358 -11.41 -36.80 38.09
CA SER A 358 -10.53 -36.43 36.97
C SER A 358 -11.38 -36.28 35.70
N SER A 359 -10.93 -35.41 34.80
CA SER A 359 -11.29 -35.48 33.38
C SER A 359 -10.72 -36.77 32.75
N ASP A 360 -11.01 -37.01 31.47
CA ASP A 360 -10.43 -38.13 30.74
C ASP A 360 -8.93 -37.93 30.53
N VAL A 361 -8.54 -36.70 30.19
CA VAL A 361 -7.14 -36.25 30.14
C VAL A 361 -7.00 -34.96 30.93
N ARG A 362 -5.91 -34.84 31.69
CA ARG A 362 -5.53 -33.59 32.36
C ARG A 362 -4.08 -33.23 32.05
N ILE A 363 -3.87 -32.03 31.52
CA ILE A 363 -2.55 -31.47 31.21
C ILE A 363 -2.20 -30.39 32.24
N LEU A 364 -1.08 -30.53 32.94
CA LEU A 364 -0.66 -29.60 34.00
C LEU A 364 0.58 -28.79 33.58
N GLY A 365 0.46 -27.45 33.63
CA GLY A 365 1.47 -26.49 33.16
C GLY A 365 2.59 -26.13 34.15
N GLY A 366 2.90 -27.01 35.10
CA GLY A 366 4.00 -26.86 36.10
C GLY A 366 3.85 -25.76 37.16
N SER A 367 3.15 -24.65 36.87
CA SER A 367 2.84 -23.57 37.81
C SER A 367 1.40 -23.07 37.64
N THR A 368 0.71 -22.78 38.74
CA THR A 368 -0.67 -22.22 38.75
C THR A 368 -0.74 -20.74 38.41
N THR A 369 0.38 -20.12 37.99
CA THR A 369 0.47 -18.68 37.69
C THR A 369 1.03 -18.35 36.30
N SER A 370 1.28 -19.35 35.45
CA SER A 370 2.03 -19.21 34.18
C SER A 370 1.18 -18.91 32.95
N GLY A 371 -0.08 -18.46 33.10
CA GLY A 371 -0.96 -18.20 31.96
C GLY A 371 -1.32 -19.42 31.10
N PHE A 372 -0.76 -20.60 31.40
CA PHE A 372 -0.95 -21.85 30.67
C PHE A 372 -2.45 -22.23 30.62
N GLY A 373 -2.98 -22.42 29.40
CA GLY A 373 -4.39 -22.73 29.13
C GLY A 373 -5.28 -21.55 28.74
N ARG A 374 -4.72 -20.40 28.33
CA ARG A 374 -5.45 -19.14 27.99
C ARG A 374 -4.67 -18.30 26.96
N PRO A 375 -4.30 -18.84 25.79
CA PRO A 375 -5.25 -19.32 24.76
C PRO A 375 -5.22 -20.83 24.44
N LEU A 376 -6.25 -21.32 23.73
CA LEU A 376 -6.34 -22.66 23.13
C LEU A 376 -6.72 -22.56 21.65
N THR A 377 -6.25 -23.50 20.83
CA THR A 377 -6.77 -23.74 19.47
C THR A 377 -6.48 -25.19 19.05
N THR A 378 -7.14 -25.66 18.00
CA THR A 378 -6.89 -26.97 17.39
C THR A 378 -6.78 -26.87 15.88
N GLY A 379 -6.13 -27.84 15.26
CA GLY A 379 -6.01 -27.96 13.81
C GLY A 379 -5.04 -29.08 13.46
N ASP A 380 -5.11 -29.63 12.26
CA ASP A 380 -4.13 -30.62 11.79
C ASP A 380 -2.86 -29.92 11.31
N ALA A 381 -2.02 -29.48 12.25
CA ALA A 381 -0.76 -28.84 11.88
C ALA A 381 0.31 -29.86 11.48
N SER A 382 0.13 -31.11 11.90
CA SER A 382 1.06 -32.19 11.61
C SER A 382 0.87 -32.82 10.22
N GLY A 383 -0.25 -32.53 9.55
CA GLY A 383 -0.58 -33.02 8.22
C GLY A 383 -0.98 -34.50 8.20
N ASP A 384 -1.37 -35.06 9.35
CA ASP A 384 -1.70 -36.48 9.48
C ASP A 384 -3.21 -36.77 9.39
N GLY A 385 -4.01 -35.76 9.11
CA GLY A 385 -5.47 -35.80 9.06
C GLY A 385 -6.13 -35.79 10.44
N GLU A 386 -5.38 -35.68 11.54
CA GLU A 386 -5.88 -35.66 12.91
C GLU A 386 -5.77 -34.24 13.52
N ALA A 387 -6.75 -33.85 14.33
CA ALA A 387 -6.70 -32.52 14.97
C ALA A 387 -5.67 -32.50 16.11
N ASP A 388 -4.66 -31.65 15.99
CA ASP A 388 -3.71 -31.34 17.07
C ASP A 388 -4.28 -30.30 18.04
N LEU A 389 -3.80 -30.32 19.28
CA LEU A 389 -4.15 -29.36 20.33
C LEU A 389 -2.98 -28.42 20.63
N PHE A 390 -3.24 -27.11 20.57
CA PHE A 390 -2.29 -26.06 20.92
C PHE A 390 -2.71 -25.32 22.19
N VAL A 391 -1.78 -25.22 23.13
CA VAL A 391 -2.01 -24.61 24.45
C VAL A 391 -1.01 -23.48 24.69
N GLY A 392 -1.49 -22.25 24.79
CA GLY A 392 -0.65 -21.09 25.09
C GLY A 392 -0.39 -20.90 26.59
N ALA A 393 0.75 -20.30 26.91
CA ALA A 393 1.21 -19.93 28.25
C ALA A 393 2.07 -18.65 28.22
N ASP A 394 2.33 -18.05 29.39
CA ASP A 394 3.17 -16.85 29.54
C ASP A 394 4.61 -17.04 29.01
N ALA A 395 5.07 -18.29 28.85
CA ALA A 395 6.40 -18.66 28.40
C ALA A 395 6.46 -19.16 26.95
N GLY A 396 5.33 -19.39 26.29
CA GLY A 396 5.30 -20.05 24.98
C GLY A 396 4.00 -20.78 24.64
N VAL A 397 3.96 -21.44 23.47
CA VAL A 397 2.87 -22.33 23.02
C VAL A 397 3.36 -23.79 23.06
N PHE A 398 2.48 -24.69 23.49
CA PHE A 398 2.72 -26.14 23.60
C PHE A 398 1.76 -26.88 22.66
N GLY A 399 2.30 -27.63 21.71
CA GLY A 399 1.52 -28.50 20.81
C GLY A 399 1.43 -29.93 21.33
N PHE A 400 0.28 -30.56 21.17
CA PHE A 400 0.01 -31.97 21.48
C PHE A 400 -0.65 -32.61 20.28
N ARG A 401 -0.03 -33.65 19.72
CA ARG A 401 -0.62 -34.34 18.57
C ARG A 401 -1.95 -35.01 18.90
N GLY A 402 -2.86 -34.99 17.93
CA GLY A 402 -4.01 -35.88 17.90
C GLY A 402 -3.58 -37.34 18.08
N ARG A 403 -4.38 -38.15 18.78
CA ARG A 403 -4.11 -39.59 18.90
C ARG A 403 -5.28 -40.39 19.41
N SER A 404 -5.44 -41.58 18.84
CA SER A 404 -6.40 -42.62 19.28
C SER A 404 -6.35 -43.01 20.77
N THR A 405 -5.25 -42.76 21.49
CA THR A 405 -5.18 -42.99 22.94
C THR A 405 -4.38 -41.93 23.68
N TRP A 406 -5.02 -41.24 24.63
CA TRP A 406 -4.36 -40.28 25.51
C TRP A 406 -4.07 -40.86 26.90
N PRO A 407 -2.94 -40.47 27.55
CA PRO A 407 -2.71 -40.78 28.95
C PRO A 407 -3.66 -39.98 29.84
N ALA A 408 -4.13 -40.59 30.94
CA ALA A 408 -5.10 -39.95 31.85
C ALA A 408 -4.60 -38.64 32.50
N GLN A 409 -3.27 -38.44 32.56
CA GLN A 409 -2.67 -37.19 33.03
C GLN A 409 -1.30 -36.98 32.40
N ILE A 410 -1.00 -35.74 31.98
CA ILE A 410 0.29 -35.28 31.47
C ILE A 410 0.80 -34.18 32.43
N ASN A 411 2.02 -34.34 32.96
CA ASN A 411 2.62 -33.38 33.88
C ASN A 411 3.91 -32.82 33.29
N LEU A 412 3.92 -31.53 32.96
CA LEU A 412 5.04 -30.89 32.27
C LEU A 412 6.26 -30.62 33.18
N ASP A 413 6.24 -31.02 34.46
CA ASP A 413 7.34 -30.77 35.40
C ASP A 413 8.45 -31.85 35.44
N LEU A 414 8.27 -33.06 34.92
CA LEU A 414 9.30 -34.10 34.91
C LEU A 414 9.01 -35.14 33.79
N GLU A 415 9.96 -35.28 32.87
CA GLU A 415 10.26 -36.46 32.02
C GLU A 415 9.19 -37.06 31.07
N ASP A 416 7.92 -36.63 31.03
CA ASP A 416 6.87 -37.28 30.22
C ASP A 416 6.18 -36.36 29.16
N ALA A 417 6.92 -35.47 28.50
CA ALA A 417 6.38 -34.68 27.39
C ALA A 417 7.10 -35.02 26.07
N ASP A 418 6.36 -35.52 25.08
CA ASP A 418 6.71 -35.35 23.67
C ASP A 418 6.48 -33.87 23.37
N LEU A 419 7.52 -33.09 23.60
CA LEU A 419 7.43 -31.66 23.87
C LEU A 419 7.85 -30.86 22.64
N VAL A 420 6.89 -30.23 21.95
CA VAL A 420 7.17 -29.08 21.08
C VAL A 420 7.05 -27.82 21.93
N VAL A 421 8.18 -27.21 22.34
CA VAL A 421 8.20 -25.90 23.02
C VAL A 421 8.45 -24.80 22.01
N ILE A 422 7.49 -23.90 21.83
CA ILE A 422 7.73 -22.62 21.15
C ILE A 422 7.98 -21.57 22.24
N LEU A 423 9.24 -21.22 22.55
CA LEU A 423 9.59 -20.27 23.63
C LEU A 423 9.46 -18.79 23.19
N ALA A 424 8.83 -17.96 24.02
CA ALA A 424 8.80 -16.49 23.86
C ALA A 424 10.04 -15.80 24.51
N PRO A 425 10.54 -14.65 23.99
CA PRO A 425 11.93 -14.21 24.18
C PRO A 425 12.25 -13.39 25.46
N GLN A 426 11.42 -13.38 26.51
CA GLN A 426 11.60 -12.43 27.63
C GLN A 426 12.21 -13.03 28.91
N PHE A 427 13.44 -13.56 28.89
CA PHE A 427 14.30 -13.63 30.10
C PHE A 427 15.81 -13.69 29.79
N LYS A 428 16.40 -12.54 29.41
CA LYS A 428 17.83 -12.27 29.67
C LYS A 428 17.95 -11.23 30.79
N THR A 429 17.99 -11.71 32.04
CA THR A 429 18.92 -11.29 33.12
C THR A 429 18.38 -11.66 34.51
N SER A 430 18.71 -12.84 35.05
CA SER A 430 19.39 -12.99 36.35
C SER A 430 19.52 -14.47 36.75
N LEU A 431 20.66 -15.08 36.42
CA LEU A 431 21.28 -16.01 37.35
C LEU A 431 22.79 -15.69 37.40
N SER A 432 23.11 -14.58 38.07
CA SER A 432 24.50 -14.24 38.37
C SER A 432 25.03 -15.18 39.44
N THR A 433 26.06 -15.96 39.08
CA THR A 433 27.18 -16.42 39.92
C THR A 433 26.92 -16.61 41.42
N GLY A 434 26.76 -17.87 41.85
CA GLY A 434 26.89 -18.31 43.23
C GLY A 434 27.81 -19.52 43.33
N LYS A 435 29.11 -19.26 43.51
CA LYS A 435 30.15 -20.24 43.83
C LYS A 435 30.17 -20.46 45.36
N ASP A 436 30.24 -21.73 45.78
CA ASP A 436 30.48 -22.28 47.14
C ASP A 436 29.34 -22.12 48.17
N ALA A 437 28.82 -23.13 48.89
CA ALA A 437 29.16 -24.53 49.16
C ALA A 437 27.93 -25.21 49.82
N GLY A 438 27.68 -26.52 49.79
CA GLY A 438 28.40 -27.67 49.24
C GLY A 438 27.80 -29.00 49.76
N ALA A 439 27.99 -30.09 49.01
CA ALA A 439 28.48 -31.41 49.46
C ALA A 439 28.05 -32.54 48.50
N ASP A 440 29.05 -33.13 47.83
CA ASP A 440 29.27 -34.53 47.45
C ASP A 440 28.10 -35.40 46.96
N PHE A 441 28.23 -35.99 45.76
CA PHE A 441 28.71 -37.38 45.61
C PHE A 441 29.00 -37.75 44.15
N GLY A 442 30.19 -38.30 43.91
CA GLY A 442 30.46 -39.23 42.81
C GLY A 442 30.91 -40.58 43.37
N VAL A 443 30.69 -41.65 42.56
CA VAL A 443 31.29 -43.00 42.58
C VAL A 443 30.52 -44.16 43.28
N LEU A 444 30.08 -45.11 42.41
CA LEU A 444 29.99 -46.61 42.51
C LEU A 444 28.80 -47.24 43.29
N PHE A 445 28.02 -48.16 42.69
CA PHE A 445 28.36 -49.59 42.56
C PHE A 445 27.95 -50.31 41.26
N LEU A 446 28.91 -51.08 40.75
CA LEU A 446 28.79 -52.30 39.93
C LEU A 446 27.89 -53.38 40.57
N GLY A 447 27.18 -54.18 39.74
CA GLY A 447 26.85 -55.58 40.04
C GLY A 447 25.45 -56.11 39.66
N ILE A 448 25.34 -56.69 38.45
CA ILE A 448 24.40 -57.80 38.07
C ILE A 448 24.36 -58.92 39.15
N PRO A 449 23.33 -59.83 39.30
CA PRO A 449 22.24 -60.22 38.38
C PRO A 449 20.86 -60.59 39.03
N GLN A 450 19.90 -61.05 38.19
CA GLN A 450 18.79 -62.02 38.43
C GLN A 450 17.33 -61.51 38.41
N TYR A 451 16.75 -61.54 37.19
CA TYR A 451 15.57 -62.34 36.80
C TYR A 451 14.55 -62.73 37.89
N PHE A 452 13.31 -62.24 37.74
CA PHE A 452 12.01 -62.96 37.63
C PHE A 452 10.94 -61.87 37.39
N GLY A 453 10.55 -61.50 36.17
CA GLY A 453 9.60 -62.18 35.27
C GLY A 453 8.14 -61.91 35.71
N GLY A 454 7.26 -61.20 35.00
CA GLY A 454 7.35 -60.55 33.69
C GLY A 454 6.08 -59.75 33.36
N GLY A 455 6.10 -59.02 32.25
CA GLY A 455 5.00 -58.26 31.65
C GLY A 455 5.58 -57.17 30.76
N ARG A 456 5.36 -57.26 29.45
CA ARG A 456 6.05 -56.51 28.38
C ARG A 456 5.64 -55.03 28.35
N GLY A 457 6.64 -54.16 28.22
CA GLY A 457 6.59 -52.77 27.78
C GLY A 457 8.02 -52.43 27.40
N ASP A 458 8.27 -52.22 26.11
CA ASP A 458 9.62 -52.04 25.59
C ASP A 458 10.23 -50.73 26.11
N LEU A 459 11.33 -50.91 26.81
CA LEU A 459 12.24 -49.92 27.34
C LEU A 459 13.26 -49.65 26.23
N PHE A 460 13.47 -48.37 25.87
CA PHE A 460 14.51 -47.92 24.94
C PHE A 460 15.82 -48.70 25.18
N VAL A 461 16.18 -49.56 24.22
CA VAL A 461 17.52 -50.13 24.09
C VAL A 461 18.24 -49.15 23.14
N PRO A 462 19.36 -48.53 23.54
CA PRO A 462 20.21 -47.82 22.60
C PRO A 462 20.51 -48.75 21.42
N LYS A 463 20.40 -48.24 20.20
CA LYS A 463 20.68 -49.00 18.99
C LYS A 463 22.16 -49.46 19.03
N ASP A 464 22.37 -50.68 18.57
CA ASP A 464 23.64 -51.45 18.57
C ASP A 464 23.58 -52.23 17.25
N ILE A 465 24.00 -51.56 16.16
CA ILE A 465 23.77 -52.00 14.77
C ILE A 465 24.56 -53.28 14.45
N ASP A 466 25.82 -53.38 14.87
CA ASP A 466 26.68 -54.54 14.62
C ASP A 466 26.53 -55.66 15.67
N GLY A 467 25.89 -55.36 16.80
CA GLY A 467 25.60 -56.31 17.88
C GLY A 467 26.83 -56.68 18.72
N ASP A 468 27.89 -55.88 18.71
CA ASP A 468 29.11 -56.13 19.49
C ASP A 468 28.93 -55.85 21.00
N GLY A 469 27.82 -55.17 21.36
CA GLY A 469 27.44 -54.83 22.71
C GLY A 469 27.90 -53.44 23.17
N ILE A 470 28.43 -52.63 22.25
CA ILE A 470 28.60 -51.18 22.34
C ILE A 470 27.39 -50.55 21.64
N SER A 471 26.85 -49.49 22.20
CA SER A 471 25.77 -48.75 21.52
C SER A 471 26.38 -47.83 20.48
N ASP A 472 25.68 -47.57 19.37
CA ASP A 472 26.11 -46.67 18.30
C ASP A 472 26.69 -45.33 18.85
N TRP A 473 26.09 -44.73 19.88
CA TRP A 473 26.61 -43.50 20.53
C TRP A 473 28.01 -43.58 21.17
N GLY A 474 28.54 -44.78 21.36
CA GLY A 474 29.86 -45.03 21.94
C GLY A 474 30.69 -46.02 21.13
N ASP A 475 30.17 -46.46 19.98
CA ASP A 475 30.94 -47.20 18.99
C ASP A 475 31.74 -46.21 18.13
N SER A 476 32.71 -46.73 17.42
CA SER A 476 33.53 -45.98 16.47
C SER A 476 33.49 -46.58 15.07
N ASP A 477 32.70 -47.65 14.91
CA ASP A 477 32.49 -48.50 13.74
C ASP A 477 31.09 -49.11 13.95
N ASP A 478 30.05 -48.27 13.84
CA ASP A 478 28.66 -48.56 14.24
C ASP A 478 28.11 -49.85 13.60
N ASP A 479 28.56 -50.20 12.39
CA ASP A 479 28.09 -51.35 11.64
C ASP A 479 29.08 -52.53 11.52
N GLY A 480 30.29 -52.36 12.04
CA GLY A 480 31.30 -53.41 12.20
C GLY A 480 31.93 -53.88 10.88
N ASP A 481 31.93 -53.05 9.85
CA ASP A 481 32.44 -53.37 8.52
C ASP A 481 33.97 -53.22 8.40
N GLY A 482 34.58 -52.54 9.37
CA GLY A 482 36.01 -52.31 9.51
C GLY A 482 36.50 -50.91 9.10
N PHE A 483 35.61 -50.01 8.72
CA PHE A 483 35.83 -48.57 8.64
C PHE A 483 35.32 -47.89 9.91
N ALA A 484 35.77 -46.67 10.17
CA ALA A 484 35.30 -45.94 11.35
C ALA A 484 34.31 -44.89 10.89
N ASP A 485 33.27 -44.57 11.67
CA ASP A 485 32.16 -43.69 11.26
C ASP A 485 32.63 -42.35 10.68
N GLU A 486 33.78 -41.83 11.13
CA GLU A 486 34.39 -40.58 10.64
C GLU A 486 34.91 -40.63 9.19
N VAL A 487 35.09 -41.83 8.63
CA VAL A 487 35.67 -42.08 7.30
C VAL A 487 34.87 -43.10 6.47
N ASP A 488 33.76 -43.57 7.02
CA ASP A 488 32.85 -44.53 6.42
C ASP A 488 31.77 -43.78 5.62
N VAL A 489 31.56 -44.18 4.36
CA VAL A 489 30.53 -43.60 3.49
C VAL A 489 29.13 -44.17 3.75
N CYS A 490 29.02 -45.32 4.45
CA CYS A 490 27.78 -45.86 4.96
C CYS A 490 27.88 -46.28 6.43
N PRO A 491 28.01 -45.34 7.40
CA PRO A 491 28.27 -45.64 8.82
C PRO A 491 27.24 -46.51 9.56
N LYS A 492 26.18 -46.97 8.90
CA LYS A 492 25.08 -47.75 9.49
C LYS A 492 24.76 -49.01 8.68
N ILE A 493 25.39 -49.22 7.54
CA ILE A 493 25.11 -50.31 6.60
C ILE A 493 26.44 -50.92 6.15
N PRO A 494 26.77 -52.16 6.55
CA PRO A 494 28.11 -52.69 6.33
C PRO A 494 28.50 -52.74 4.86
N ASP A 495 29.46 -51.90 4.46
CA ASP A 495 29.95 -51.79 3.09
C ASP A 495 31.50 -51.80 3.01
N PRO A 496 32.16 -52.96 3.26
CA PRO A 496 33.62 -53.03 3.30
C PRO A 496 34.35 -52.64 1.99
N GLY A 497 33.61 -52.42 0.91
CA GLY A 497 34.07 -51.95 -0.39
C GLY A 497 34.12 -50.43 -0.53
N GLN A 498 33.35 -49.68 0.27
CA GLN A 498 33.26 -48.21 0.27
C GLN A 498 33.06 -47.66 -1.15
N GLU A 499 32.13 -48.28 -1.88
CA GLU A 499 31.75 -47.84 -3.22
C GLU A 499 30.86 -46.59 -3.13
N ASP A 500 31.21 -45.56 -3.90
CA ASP A 500 30.56 -44.25 -3.98
C ASP A 500 30.75 -43.77 -5.44
N ILE A 501 29.75 -44.02 -6.28
CA ILE A 501 29.83 -43.86 -7.74
C ILE A 501 29.90 -42.38 -8.16
N ASP A 502 29.14 -41.52 -7.50
CA ASP A 502 28.95 -40.12 -7.89
C ASP A 502 29.84 -39.13 -7.10
N GLY A 503 30.44 -39.60 -5.99
CA GLY A 503 31.45 -38.91 -5.20
C GLY A 503 30.89 -37.89 -4.23
N ASP A 504 29.66 -38.06 -3.77
CA ASP A 504 28.95 -37.11 -2.91
C ASP A 504 29.27 -37.29 -1.41
N GLY A 505 29.82 -38.46 -1.04
CA GLY A 505 30.21 -38.83 0.31
C GLY A 505 29.27 -39.83 1.01
N VAL A 506 28.25 -40.32 0.32
CA VAL A 506 27.34 -41.40 0.73
C VAL A 506 27.63 -42.62 -0.15
N GLY A 507 27.71 -43.81 0.44
CA GLY A 507 28.06 -45.02 -0.32
C GLY A 507 26.87 -45.64 -1.06
N ASP A 508 27.12 -46.28 -2.21
CA ASP A 508 26.09 -46.93 -3.04
C ASP A 508 25.07 -47.78 -2.25
N PRO A 509 25.42 -48.50 -1.15
CA PRO A 509 24.46 -49.30 -0.38
C PRO A 509 23.49 -48.51 0.51
N CYS A 510 23.81 -47.25 0.80
CA CYS A 510 23.02 -46.34 1.63
C CYS A 510 22.63 -45.05 0.91
N ASP A 511 22.89 -44.97 -0.39
CA ASP A 511 22.59 -43.85 -1.27
C ASP A 511 21.26 -44.06 -2.00
N ASN A 512 20.29 -43.18 -1.74
CA ASN A 512 18.97 -43.16 -2.41
C ASN A 512 19.01 -42.54 -3.81
N CYS A 513 20.15 -42.03 -4.27
CA CYS A 513 20.41 -41.55 -5.61
C CYS A 513 21.81 -41.94 -6.13
N VAL A 514 22.11 -43.23 -6.15
CA VAL A 514 23.40 -43.87 -6.55
C VAL A 514 24.21 -43.24 -7.71
N ASP A 515 23.57 -42.59 -8.68
CA ASP A 515 24.23 -41.98 -9.85
C ASP A 515 24.20 -40.43 -9.86
N THR A 516 23.59 -39.78 -8.85
CA THR A 516 23.32 -38.34 -8.79
C THR A 516 23.64 -37.75 -7.39
N PRO A 517 24.65 -36.86 -7.29
CA PRO A 517 25.14 -36.39 -5.98
C PRO A 517 24.07 -35.69 -5.12
N ASN A 518 23.77 -36.25 -3.96
CA ASN A 518 22.84 -35.72 -2.97
C ASN A 518 23.28 -36.06 -1.51
N PRO A 519 24.32 -35.37 -0.97
CA PRO A 519 24.90 -35.71 0.33
C PRO A 519 23.94 -35.61 1.53
N GLY A 520 22.80 -34.93 1.35
CA GLY A 520 21.75 -34.79 2.36
C GLY A 520 20.75 -35.94 2.39
N GLN A 521 20.70 -36.77 1.35
CA GLN A 521 19.83 -37.95 1.22
C GLN A 521 18.36 -37.64 1.54
N GLU A 522 17.89 -36.46 1.11
CA GLU A 522 16.51 -36.05 1.25
C GLU A 522 15.59 -36.97 0.42
N ASP A 523 14.53 -37.48 1.05
CA ASP A 523 13.50 -38.35 0.47
C ASP A 523 12.17 -37.98 1.16
N PRO A 524 11.49 -36.91 0.69
CA PRO A 524 10.32 -36.35 1.37
C PRO A 524 9.10 -37.28 1.39
N ASP A 525 8.92 -38.11 0.37
CA ASP A 525 7.74 -38.97 0.19
C ASP A 525 7.97 -40.42 0.65
N GLY A 526 9.23 -40.79 0.92
CA GLY A 526 9.63 -42.06 1.51
C GLY A 526 9.53 -43.25 0.55
N ASP A 527 9.63 -43.02 -0.75
CA ASP A 527 9.48 -44.03 -1.78
C ASP A 527 10.78 -44.84 -2.03
N GLY A 528 11.91 -44.30 -1.56
CA GLY A 528 13.25 -44.87 -1.65
C GLY A 528 14.16 -44.26 -2.73
N PHE A 529 13.68 -43.29 -3.50
CA PHE A 529 14.47 -42.42 -4.37
C PHE A 529 14.66 -41.06 -3.68
N GLY A 530 15.86 -40.49 -3.79
CA GLY A 530 16.10 -39.15 -3.24
C GLY A 530 15.58 -38.05 -4.16
N ASP A 531 15.24 -36.90 -3.59
CA ASP A 531 14.72 -35.72 -4.31
C ASP A 531 15.57 -35.31 -5.54
N ALA A 532 16.88 -35.57 -5.49
CA ALA A 532 17.81 -35.27 -6.56
C ALA A 532 17.67 -36.15 -7.81
N CYS A 533 17.08 -37.34 -7.68
CA CYS A 533 16.92 -38.31 -8.76
C CYS A 533 15.49 -38.83 -8.92
N ASP A 534 14.57 -38.31 -8.12
CA ASP A 534 13.15 -38.62 -8.13
C ASP A 534 12.40 -37.77 -9.17
N VAL A 535 11.58 -38.42 -10.00
CA VAL A 535 10.71 -37.76 -10.98
C VAL A 535 9.42 -37.23 -10.38
N CYS A 536 9.06 -37.67 -9.16
CA CYS A 536 7.96 -37.14 -8.35
C CYS A 536 8.37 -36.91 -6.88
N PRO A 537 9.23 -35.91 -6.56
CA PRO A 537 9.83 -35.71 -5.24
C PRO A 537 8.89 -35.55 -4.02
N SER A 538 7.58 -35.44 -4.26
CA SER A 538 6.54 -35.25 -3.26
C SER A 538 5.43 -36.33 -3.33
N VAL A 539 5.49 -37.26 -4.29
CA VAL A 539 4.45 -38.26 -4.54
C VAL A 539 5.09 -39.62 -4.74
N ALA A 540 5.00 -40.48 -3.71
CA ALA A 540 5.67 -41.76 -3.70
C ALA A 540 5.39 -42.61 -4.94
N ASP A 541 6.38 -42.72 -5.83
CA ASP A 541 6.34 -43.47 -7.08
C ASP A 541 7.54 -44.42 -7.23
N PRO A 542 7.57 -45.55 -6.49
CA PRO A 542 8.75 -46.45 -6.47
C PRO A 542 9.11 -47.12 -7.81
N LEU A 543 8.34 -46.85 -8.87
CA LEU A 543 8.58 -47.31 -10.23
C LEU A 543 9.25 -46.25 -11.12
N GLN A 544 9.17 -44.96 -10.75
CA GLN A 544 9.75 -43.83 -11.49
C GLN A 544 9.35 -43.88 -12.98
N ASP A 545 8.06 -44.16 -13.22
CA ASP A 545 7.50 -44.27 -14.57
C ASP A 545 7.27 -42.86 -15.10
N ASP A 546 7.94 -42.50 -16.20
CA ASP A 546 7.78 -41.24 -16.94
C ASP A 546 7.51 -41.61 -18.42
N THR A 547 6.23 -41.61 -18.79
CA THR A 547 5.73 -42.18 -20.05
C THR A 547 6.14 -41.34 -21.25
N ASP A 548 6.24 -40.03 -21.11
CA ASP A 548 6.44 -39.11 -22.23
C ASP A 548 7.82 -38.41 -22.24
N ASN A 549 8.60 -38.60 -21.18
CA ASN A 549 9.98 -38.19 -20.97
C ASN A 549 10.16 -36.68 -20.90
N ASP A 550 9.24 -36.00 -20.22
CA ASP A 550 9.29 -34.56 -19.98
C ASP A 550 10.07 -34.17 -18.70
N GLY A 551 10.31 -35.14 -17.82
CA GLY A 551 11.04 -34.99 -16.57
C GLY A 551 10.18 -35.10 -15.31
N LEU A 552 8.87 -35.30 -15.45
CA LEU A 552 7.93 -35.56 -14.36
C LEU A 552 7.41 -36.99 -14.45
N GLY A 553 7.19 -37.63 -13.30
CA GLY A 553 6.64 -38.98 -13.28
C GLY A 553 5.13 -39.00 -13.53
N ASP A 554 4.62 -40.09 -14.11
CA ASP A 554 3.22 -40.30 -14.46
C ASP A 554 2.23 -40.06 -13.29
N LEU A 555 2.68 -40.13 -12.04
CA LEU A 555 1.86 -39.92 -10.84
C LEU A 555 1.75 -38.45 -10.41
N CYS A 556 2.68 -37.60 -10.83
CA CYS A 556 2.71 -36.16 -10.56
C CYS A 556 2.63 -35.31 -11.83
N ASP A 557 2.44 -35.95 -12.99
CA ASP A 557 2.22 -35.32 -14.29
C ASP A 557 0.71 -35.18 -14.58
N ASN A 558 0.24 -33.95 -14.81
CA ASN A 558 -1.14 -33.62 -15.17
C ASN A 558 -1.45 -33.87 -16.66
N CYS A 559 -0.45 -34.19 -17.48
CA CYS A 559 -0.58 -34.67 -18.84
C CYS A 559 0.34 -35.87 -19.19
N PRO A 560 0.16 -37.07 -18.56
CA PRO A 560 1.06 -38.25 -18.63
C PRO A 560 1.39 -38.86 -20.00
N ALA A 561 0.85 -38.34 -21.09
CA ALA A 561 1.07 -38.83 -22.44
C ALA A 561 1.62 -37.75 -23.40
N ASN A 562 1.82 -36.54 -22.90
CA ASN A 562 1.97 -35.30 -23.64
C ASN A 562 2.98 -34.38 -22.93
N PRO A 563 4.25 -34.28 -23.41
CA PRO A 563 5.31 -33.62 -22.65
C PRO A 563 5.02 -32.14 -22.35
N ASP A 564 4.89 -31.80 -21.07
CA ASP A 564 4.67 -30.45 -20.55
C ASP A 564 5.34 -30.22 -19.18
N PRO A 565 6.68 -30.01 -19.17
CA PRO A 565 7.44 -29.84 -17.93
C PRO A 565 7.02 -28.66 -17.05
N ASP A 566 6.22 -27.74 -17.61
CA ASP A 566 5.74 -26.53 -16.92
C ASP A 566 4.38 -26.77 -16.22
N GLN A 567 3.72 -27.91 -16.44
CA GLN A 567 2.48 -28.38 -15.77
C GLN A 567 1.42 -27.30 -15.62
N THR A 568 1.24 -26.49 -16.67
CA THR A 568 0.26 -25.40 -16.64
C THR A 568 -1.13 -26.00 -16.68
N ASP A 569 -1.95 -25.64 -15.70
CA ASP A 569 -3.32 -26.06 -15.51
C ASP A 569 -4.12 -24.80 -15.11
N THR A 570 -4.93 -24.28 -16.03
CA THR A 570 -5.50 -22.94 -15.92
C THR A 570 -6.79 -22.93 -15.11
N ASP A 571 -7.54 -24.03 -15.12
CA ASP A 571 -8.75 -24.24 -14.32
C ASP A 571 -8.49 -25.12 -13.07
N ASN A 572 -7.29 -25.68 -12.92
CA ASN A 572 -6.86 -26.53 -11.81
C ASN A 572 -7.73 -27.79 -11.66
N ASP A 573 -8.23 -28.34 -12.77
CA ASP A 573 -9.05 -29.57 -12.75
C ASP A 573 -8.21 -30.85 -12.62
N GLY A 574 -6.88 -30.72 -12.71
CA GLY A 574 -5.91 -31.81 -12.67
C GLY A 574 -5.54 -32.35 -14.05
N SER A 575 -6.07 -31.79 -15.13
CA SER A 575 -5.66 -32.00 -16.51
C SER A 575 -4.90 -30.77 -16.99
N GLY A 576 -3.62 -30.92 -17.34
CA GLY A 576 -2.87 -29.77 -17.84
C GLY A 576 -3.44 -29.22 -19.15
N ASN A 577 -3.24 -27.93 -19.41
CA ASN A 577 -3.68 -27.23 -20.62
C ASN A 577 -3.32 -27.96 -21.93
N LEU A 578 -2.25 -28.76 -21.93
CA LEU A 578 -1.83 -29.49 -23.13
C LEU A 578 -2.76 -30.67 -23.47
N CYS A 579 -3.44 -31.22 -22.48
CA CYS A 579 -4.32 -32.38 -22.59
C CYS A 579 -5.78 -32.11 -22.19
N ASP A 580 -6.06 -30.94 -21.61
CA ASP A 580 -7.40 -30.43 -21.40
C ASP A 580 -8.04 -29.96 -22.73
N PRO A 581 -9.35 -30.22 -22.95
CA PRO A 581 -10.09 -29.68 -24.09
C PRO A 581 -10.76 -28.30 -23.88
N ASP A 582 -10.78 -27.75 -22.67
CA ASP A 582 -11.47 -26.55 -22.19
C ASP A 582 -10.69 -25.88 -21.03
N ASP A 583 -9.53 -25.30 -21.33
CA ASP A 583 -8.49 -24.88 -20.38
C ASP A 583 -8.96 -23.92 -19.25
N ASP A 584 -10.09 -23.21 -19.40
CA ASP A 584 -10.63 -22.29 -18.39
C ASP A 584 -12.01 -22.69 -17.84
N ASP A 585 -12.53 -23.85 -18.25
CA ASP A 585 -13.79 -24.45 -17.83
C ASP A 585 -15.02 -23.52 -17.94
N ASP A 586 -15.02 -22.57 -18.89
CA ASP A 586 -16.14 -21.66 -19.16
C ASP A 586 -17.29 -22.32 -19.96
N THR A 587 -17.14 -23.62 -20.25
CA THR A 587 -18.00 -24.48 -21.06
C THR A 587 -17.85 -24.36 -22.59
N ILE A 588 -16.89 -23.57 -23.07
CA ILE A 588 -16.60 -23.32 -24.48
C ILE A 588 -15.17 -23.79 -24.83
N LEU A 589 -15.02 -25.09 -25.11
CA LEU A 589 -13.77 -25.71 -25.64
C LEU A 589 -12.83 -24.76 -26.44
N ASP A 590 -11.53 -24.75 -26.13
CA ASP A 590 -10.51 -23.79 -26.61
C ASP A 590 -10.57 -23.50 -28.11
N GLY A 591 -10.83 -24.53 -28.91
CA GLY A 591 -10.90 -24.40 -30.37
C GLY A 591 -12.06 -23.53 -30.87
N SER A 592 -13.01 -23.20 -30.02
CA SER A 592 -14.16 -22.32 -30.26
C SER A 592 -14.21 -21.12 -29.31
N ASP A 593 -13.27 -21.03 -28.38
CA ASP A 593 -13.15 -19.96 -27.39
C ASP A 593 -12.38 -18.77 -27.96
N ASN A 594 -12.87 -17.56 -27.69
CA ASN A 594 -12.14 -16.33 -27.97
C ASN A 594 -11.29 -15.83 -26.78
N CYS A 595 -11.36 -16.47 -25.61
CA CYS A 595 -10.46 -16.33 -24.48
C CYS A 595 -10.13 -17.68 -23.81
N PRO A 596 -9.40 -18.60 -24.48
CA PRO A 596 -9.17 -19.97 -24.00
C PRO A 596 -8.56 -20.15 -22.60
N LEU A 597 -8.10 -19.09 -21.95
CA LEU A 597 -7.42 -19.14 -20.66
C LEU A 597 -8.12 -18.23 -19.62
N ILE A 598 -9.24 -17.59 -19.98
CA ILE A 598 -9.92 -16.59 -19.14
C ILE A 598 -11.43 -16.74 -19.31
N VAL A 599 -12.06 -17.28 -18.25
CA VAL A 599 -13.48 -17.58 -18.18
C VAL A 599 -14.35 -16.47 -18.76
N ASN A 600 -15.04 -16.75 -19.86
CA ASN A 600 -15.89 -15.75 -20.49
C ASN A 600 -17.13 -16.33 -21.19
N PHE A 601 -18.01 -17.01 -20.43
CA PHE A 601 -19.27 -17.67 -20.86
C PHE A 601 -20.09 -17.01 -22.00
N SER A 602 -20.02 -15.68 -22.13
CA SER A 602 -20.76 -14.91 -23.14
C SER A 602 -20.08 -14.82 -24.51
N GLN A 603 -18.78 -15.10 -24.58
CA GLN A 603 -17.95 -14.97 -25.78
C GLN A 603 -18.12 -13.57 -26.42
N ALA A 604 -18.18 -12.55 -25.58
CA ALA A 604 -18.30 -11.16 -26.02
C ALA A 604 -16.99 -10.75 -26.71
N ASP A 605 -17.11 -10.08 -27.86
CA ASP A 605 -16.01 -9.59 -28.70
C ASP A 605 -16.56 -8.35 -29.41
N LEU A 606 -16.38 -7.19 -28.78
CA LEU A 606 -17.05 -5.95 -29.14
C LEU A 606 -16.51 -5.36 -30.44
N ASP A 607 -15.22 -5.52 -30.73
CA ASP A 607 -14.57 -4.98 -31.92
C ASP A 607 -14.37 -6.00 -33.07
N ALA A 608 -14.69 -7.26 -32.81
CA ALA A 608 -14.69 -8.39 -33.74
C ALA A 608 -13.30 -8.75 -34.28
N ASP A 609 -12.26 -8.62 -33.46
CA ASP A 609 -10.89 -8.94 -33.83
C ASP A 609 -10.47 -10.39 -33.58
N GLY A 610 -11.31 -11.13 -32.84
CA GLY A 610 -11.14 -12.54 -32.52
C GLY A 610 -10.63 -12.83 -31.11
N LEU A 611 -10.33 -11.82 -30.31
CA LEU A 611 -10.11 -11.92 -28.87
C LEU A 611 -11.39 -11.50 -28.14
N GLY A 612 -11.73 -12.20 -27.05
CA GLY A 612 -12.89 -11.84 -26.26
C GLY A 612 -12.63 -10.65 -25.34
N ASP A 613 -13.68 -9.89 -25.02
CA ASP A 613 -13.61 -8.69 -24.16
C ASP A 613 -12.95 -8.97 -22.79
N ALA A 614 -12.96 -10.22 -22.32
CA ALA A 614 -12.38 -10.64 -21.05
C ALA A 614 -10.85 -10.76 -21.07
N CYS A 615 -10.27 -11.04 -22.24
CA CYS A 615 -8.84 -11.24 -22.45
C CYS A 615 -8.24 -10.24 -23.45
N ASP A 616 -8.96 -9.15 -23.71
CA ASP A 616 -8.55 -8.09 -24.62
C ASP A 616 -8.13 -6.84 -23.83
N ASN A 617 -6.86 -6.44 -23.97
CA ASN A 617 -6.32 -5.22 -23.39
C ASN A 617 -6.77 -3.94 -24.11
N CYS A 618 -7.52 -4.06 -25.22
CA CYS A 618 -8.25 -2.99 -25.89
C CYS A 618 -9.64 -3.42 -26.40
N PRO A 619 -10.64 -3.69 -25.51
CA PRO A 619 -11.93 -4.30 -25.88
C PRO A 619 -12.79 -3.55 -26.91
N ALA A 620 -12.42 -2.32 -27.29
CA ALA A 620 -13.16 -1.50 -28.25
C ALA A 620 -12.37 -1.18 -29.52
N ASP A 621 -11.09 -1.56 -29.58
CA ASP A 621 -10.12 -1.12 -30.59
C ASP A 621 -9.23 -2.28 -31.07
N SER A 622 -9.69 -2.98 -32.11
CA SER A 622 -9.07 -4.17 -32.71
C SER A 622 -7.54 -4.18 -32.69
N ASN A 623 -6.98 -5.09 -31.90
CA ASN A 623 -5.57 -5.37 -31.73
C ASN A 623 -5.31 -6.86 -31.41
N PRO A 624 -5.46 -7.77 -32.41
CA PRO A 624 -5.24 -9.21 -32.20
C PRO A 624 -3.83 -9.60 -31.72
N GLY A 625 -2.87 -8.66 -31.76
CA GLY A 625 -1.51 -8.84 -31.29
C GLY A 625 -1.29 -8.48 -29.82
N GLN A 626 -2.28 -7.86 -29.16
CA GLN A 626 -2.26 -7.45 -27.74
C GLN A 626 -0.98 -6.72 -27.34
N GLU A 627 -0.38 -5.94 -28.26
CA GLU A 627 0.85 -5.22 -27.97
C GLU A 627 0.62 -4.22 -26.84
N ASP A 628 1.39 -4.36 -25.75
CA ASP A 628 1.43 -3.46 -24.60
C ASP A 628 2.89 -3.15 -24.31
N LEU A 629 3.38 -2.01 -24.83
CA LEU A 629 4.81 -1.70 -24.82
C LEU A 629 5.33 -1.32 -23.43
N ASP A 630 4.50 -0.77 -22.56
CA ASP A 630 4.88 -0.33 -21.21
C ASP A 630 4.34 -1.22 -20.07
N GLY A 631 3.52 -2.22 -20.39
CA GLY A 631 3.12 -3.30 -19.49
C GLY A 631 2.07 -2.86 -18.47
N ASP A 632 1.25 -1.86 -18.80
CA ASP A 632 0.29 -1.25 -17.89
C ASP A 632 -1.11 -1.94 -17.92
N GLY A 633 -1.27 -2.94 -18.79
CA GLY A 633 -2.51 -3.70 -18.94
C GLY A 633 -3.48 -3.10 -19.97
N PHE A 634 -3.15 -1.98 -20.61
CA PHE A 634 -3.85 -1.46 -21.78
C PHE A 634 -2.99 -1.64 -23.03
N GLY A 635 -3.59 -2.08 -24.13
CA GLY A 635 -2.84 -2.23 -25.38
C GLY A 635 -2.50 -0.90 -26.04
N ASP A 636 -1.38 -0.85 -26.77
CA ASP A 636 -0.91 0.27 -27.59
C ASP A 636 -1.99 0.81 -28.56
N ALA A 637 -3.01 0.01 -28.88
CA ALA A 637 -4.09 0.38 -29.80
C ALA A 637 -5.09 1.36 -29.18
N CYS A 638 -5.33 1.25 -27.87
CA CYS A 638 -6.22 2.09 -27.09
C CYS A 638 -5.47 2.96 -26.08
N ASP A 639 -4.18 2.70 -25.86
CA ASP A 639 -3.25 3.58 -25.17
C ASP A 639 -2.46 4.46 -26.16
N LEU A 640 -2.72 5.78 -26.12
CA LEU A 640 -2.18 6.75 -27.09
C LEU A 640 -1.06 7.63 -26.51
N GLY A 641 -0.19 7.05 -25.66
CA GLY A 641 1.00 7.71 -25.10
C GLY A 641 2.30 6.93 -25.36
N PRO A 642 3.47 7.58 -25.42
CA PRO A 642 4.74 6.86 -25.29
C PRO A 642 5.05 6.64 -23.80
N ALA A 643 5.16 5.39 -23.35
CA ALA A 643 5.69 4.93 -22.05
C ALA A 643 5.47 5.89 -20.87
N GLY A 644 4.35 5.74 -20.15
CA GLY A 644 4.04 6.45 -18.90
C GLY A 644 3.45 7.87 -19.05
N GLU A 645 2.71 8.15 -20.13
CA GLU A 645 2.00 9.43 -20.33
C GLU A 645 0.55 9.24 -20.79
N ILE A 646 -0.41 9.39 -19.86
CA ILE A 646 -1.86 9.28 -20.11
C ILE A 646 -2.38 10.53 -20.83
N VAL A 647 -2.96 10.38 -22.03
CA VAL A 647 -3.50 11.51 -22.81
C VAL A 647 -5.02 11.63 -22.66
N VAL A 648 -5.50 12.76 -22.10
CA VAL A 648 -6.92 12.95 -21.79
C VAL A 648 -7.54 14.13 -22.55
N GLY A 649 -8.72 13.92 -23.13
CA GLY A 649 -9.57 14.96 -23.72
C GLY A 649 -10.76 15.35 -22.82
N PRO A 650 -11.44 16.48 -23.06
CA PRO A 650 -12.59 16.92 -22.24
C PRO A 650 -13.81 16.00 -22.25
N ALA A 651 -13.84 15.02 -23.16
CA ALA A 651 -14.96 14.09 -23.36
C ALA A 651 -14.48 12.64 -23.62
N SER A 652 -13.21 12.34 -23.35
CA SER A 652 -12.68 10.97 -23.44
C SER A 652 -13.06 10.17 -22.19
N VAL A 653 -13.08 8.85 -22.34
CA VAL A 653 -12.99 7.90 -21.22
C VAL A 653 -11.56 7.34 -21.28
N PRO A 654 -10.77 7.38 -20.18
CA PRO A 654 -11.11 7.95 -18.88
C PRO A 654 -11.22 9.49 -18.93
N ASN A 655 -12.10 10.04 -18.08
CA ASN A 655 -12.19 11.50 -17.90
C ASN A 655 -11.01 11.98 -17.03
N LEU A 656 -10.73 13.29 -16.97
CA LEU A 656 -9.54 13.81 -16.28
C LEU A 656 -9.50 13.47 -14.77
N THR A 657 -10.66 13.36 -14.11
CA THR A 657 -10.71 12.97 -12.70
C THR A 657 -10.33 11.50 -12.52
N ASP A 658 -10.82 10.63 -13.40
CA ASP A 658 -10.51 9.19 -13.36
C ASP A 658 -9.02 8.97 -13.68
N ALA A 659 -8.49 9.68 -14.67
CA ALA A 659 -7.07 9.64 -15.02
C ALA A 659 -6.17 10.12 -13.87
N LEU A 660 -6.62 11.11 -13.09
CA LEU A 660 -5.89 11.58 -11.90
C LEU A 660 -5.93 10.55 -10.76
N ALA A 661 -7.04 9.83 -10.60
CA ALA A 661 -7.15 8.75 -9.61
C ALA A 661 -6.25 7.56 -9.99
N PHE A 662 -6.21 7.19 -11.27
CA PHE A 662 -5.35 6.14 -11.79
C PHE A 662 -3.86 6.50 -11.70
N ALA A 663 -3.47 7.70 -12.15
CA ALA A 663 -2.07 8.13 -12.07
C ALA A 663 -1.53 8.18 -10.63
N ALA A 664 -2.41 8.30 -9.62
CA ALA A 664 -2.02 8.27 -8.23
C ALA A 664 -1.52 6.88 -7.76
N SER A 665 -1.96 5.79 -8.38
CA SER A 665 -1.45 4.43 -8.09
C SER A 665 -0.19 4.07 -8.89
N SER A 666 -0.02 4.62 -10.08
CA SER A 666 1.10 4.28 -10.99
C SER A 666 2.25 5.30 -11.01
N LEU A 667 2.09 6.48 -10.40
CA LEU A 667 3.03 7.62 -10.44
C LEU A 667 3.23 8.23 -11.85
N ASP A 668 2.20 8.14 -12.69
CA ASP A 668 2.26 8.55 -14.09
C ASP A 668 2.09 10.05 -14.35
N ARG A 669 2.42 10.42 -15.59
CA ARG A 669 2.22 11.75 -16.14
C ARG A 669 0.93 11.82 -16.94
N ILE A 670 0.17 12.91 -16.81
CA ILE A 670 -1.06 13.13 -17.56
C ILE A 670 -0.88 14.31 -18.51
N ARG A 671 -1.21 14.10 -19.78
CA ARG A 671 -1.26 15.12 -20.82
C ARG A 671 -2.69 15.49 -21.18
N ALA A 672 -3.13 16.68 -20.77
CA ALA A 672 -4.44 17.20 -21.13
C ALA A 672 -4.43 17.92 -22.49
N LEU A 673 -5.29 17.47 -23.41
CA LEU A 673 -5.55 18.12 -24.69
C LEU A 673 -6.27 19.47 -24.50
N PRO A 674 -6.26 20.37 -25.51
CA PRO A 674 -6.97 21.64 -25.42
C PRO A 674 -8.47 21.47 -25.13
N GLY A 675 -8.99 22.23 -24.18
CA GLY A 675 -10.39 22.22 -23.81
C GLY A 675 -10.66 22.63 -22.36
N THR A 676 -11.92 22.52 -21.94
CA THR A 676 -12.37 22.83 -20.58
C THR A 676 -12.74 21.55 -19.86
N TYR A 677 -12.07 21.30 -18.74
CA TYR A 677 -12.34 20.21 -17.82
C TYR A 677 -13.06 20.79 -16.60
N LEU A 678 -14.09 20.09 -16.14
CA LEU A 678 -14.95 20.53 -15.04
C LEU A 678 -14.53 19.79 -13.76
N GLY A 679 -14.13 20.56 -12.74
CA GLY A 679 -13.59 20.07 -11.48
C GLY A 679 -14.59 20.09 -10.32
N PRO A 680 -14.14 19.78 -9.09
CA PRO A 680 -12.77 19.92 -8.59
C PRO A 680 -11.79 18.81 -8.99
N PHE A 681 -10.48 19.11 -8.93
CA PHE A 681 -9.39 18.19 -9.27
C PHE A 681 -8.45 17.98 -8.09
N VAL A 682 -8.02 16.74 -7.87
CA VAL A 682 -7.01 16.37 -6.87
C VAL A 682 -5.82 15.77 -7.60
N ILE A 683 -4.64 16.32 -7.39
CA ILE A 683 -3.38 15.84 -7.95
C ILE A 683 -2.54 15.31 -6.79
N GLU A 684 -2.45 13.99 -6.70
CA GLU A 684 -1.73 13.33 -5.61
C GLU A 684 -0.21 13.38 -5.81
N SER A 685 0.51 13.02 -4.75
CA SER A 685 1.96 12.94 -4.77
C SER A 685 2.46 12.07 -5.92
N GLY A 686 3.53 12.49 -6.60
CA GLY A 686 4.11 11.80 -7.75
C GLY A 686 3.52 12.20 -9.10
N VAL A 687 2.27 12.67 -9.15
CA VAL A 687 1.56 12.89 -10.42
C VAL A 687 1.97 14.20 -11.09
N GLU A 688 2.28 14.14 -12.39
CA GLU A 688 2.55 15.30 -13.23
C GLU A 688 1.38 15.59 -14.19
N LEU A 689 0.57 16.62 -13.91
CA LEU A 689 -0.50 17.05 -14.81
C LEU A 689 -0.02 18.19 -15.72
N ILE A 690 -0.05 17.95 -17.04
CA ILE A 690 0.50 18.84 -18.06
C ILE A 690 -0.52 19.17 -19.14
N GLY A 691 -0.79 20.45 -19.30
CA GLY A 691 -1.73 20.97 -20.28
C GLY A 691 -1.04 21.27 -21.61
N SER A 692 -1.82 21.25 -22.69
CA SER A 692 -1.39 21.69 -24.02
C SER A 692 -1.05 23.18 -24.12
N GLY A 693 -1.23 23.92 -23.01
CA GLY A 693 -0.89 25.34 -22.87
C GLY A 693 -1.98 26.05 -22.08
N ALA A 694 -1.58 26.98 -21.21
CA ALA A 694 -2.50 27.58 -20.25
C ALA A 694 -3.61 28.40 -20.92
N GLU A 695 -3.39 28.92 -22.13
CA GLU A 695 -4.41 29.70 -22.86
C GLU A 695 -5.52 28.82 -23.48
N VAL A 696 -5.29 27.51 -23.62
CA VAL A 696 -6.19 26.59 -24.33
C VAL A 696 -6.64 25.40 -23.50
N THR A 697 -6.06 25.20 -22.31
CA THR A 697 -6.37 24.08 -21.42
C THR A 697 -6.88 24.64 -20.08
N ILE A 698 -8.16 24.42 -19.76
CA ILE A 698 -8.87 25.09 -18.68
C ILE A 698 -9.38 24.07 -17.67
N LEU A 699 -9.04 24.26 -16.40
CA LEU A 699 -9.64 23.60 -15.24
C LEU A 699 -10.63 24.58 -14.61
N ASP A 700 -11.91 24.24 -14.62
CA ASP A 700 -13.00 25.09 -14.10
C ASP A 700 -13.68 24.43 -12.88
N GLY A 701 -13.52 25.03 -11.71
CA GLY A 701 -14.11 24.58 -10.44
C GLY A 701 -15.60 24.87 -10.28
N GLN A 702 -16.28 25.36 -11.32
CA GLN A 702 -17.74 25.53 -11.38
C GLN A 702 -18.35 26.42 -10.29
N ASN A 703 -17.58 27.37 -9.77
CA ASN A 703 -17.90 28.26 -8.66
C ASN A 703 -18.10 27.55 -7.31
N ALA A 704 -17.45 26.40 -7.11
CA ALA A 704 -17.51 25.61 -5.88
C ALA A 704 -16.13 25.09 -5.46
N GLY A 705 -15.81 25.18 -4.16
CA GLY A 705 -14.61 24.59 -3.58
C GLY A 705 -13.29 25.16 -4.14
N THR A 706 -12.19 24.49 -3.80
CA THR A 706 -10.90 24.73 -4.45
C THR A 706 -10.89 24.02 -5.79
N THR A 707 -10.44 24.68 -6.85
CA THR A 707 -10.43 24.06 -8.20
C THR A 707 -9.40 22.94 -8.31
N VAL A 708 -8.18 23.15 -7.80
CA VAL A 708 -7.11 22.15 -7.81
C VAL A 708 -6.50 22.00 -6.42
N MET A 709 -6.57 20.80 -5.87
CA MET A 709 -5.86 20.40 -4.65
C MET A 709 -4.61 19.59 -5.03
N MET A 710 -3.48 19.89 -4.42
CA MET A 710 -2.20 19.22 -4.71
C MET A 710 -1.49 18.78 -3.44
N SER A 711 -0.96 17.55 -3.43
CA SER A 711 -0.21 16.97 -2.31
C SER A 711 1.20 16.54 -2.74
N GLY A 712 2.11 16.35 -1.78
CA GLY A 712 3.43 15.75 -2.05
C GLY A 712 4.26 16.44 -3.14
N ASN A 713 4.95 15.70 -4.00
CA ASN A 713 5.78 16.25 -5.10
C ASN A 713 5.01 16.50 -6.41
N ALA A 714 3.67 16.60 -6.38
CA ALA A 714 2.82 16.82 -7.55
C ALA A 714 3.21 18.04 -8.41
N LEU A 715 2.97 17.97 -9.73
CA LEU A 715 3.21 19.06 -10.69
C LEU A 715 1.92 19.45 -11.43
N LEU A 716 1.65 20.76 -11.51
CA LEU A 716 0.65 21.34 -12.41
C LEU A 716 1.37 22.28 -13.39
N ASP A 717 1.31 21.97 -14.69
CA ASP A 717 2.01 22.74 -15.71
C ASP A 717 1.12 23.08 -16.91
N GLY A 718 0.99 24.36 -17.27
CA GLY A 718 0.35 24.78 -18.50
C GLY A 718 -1.19 24.77 -18.50
N PHE A 719 -1.84 25.10 -17.39
CA PHE A 719 -3.32 25.21 -17.31
C PHE A 719 -3.81 26.62 -16.97
N THR A 720 -5.01 26.97 -17.42
CA THR A 720 -5.83 27.99 -16.77
C THR A 720 -6.64 27.34 -15.64
N VAL A 721 -6.55 27.85 -14.43
CA VAL A 721 -7.37 27.45 -13.27
C VAL A 721 -8.34 28.58 -12.94
N THR A 722 -9.64 28.28 -12.99
CA THR A 722 -10.73 29.26 -12.79
C THR A 722 -11.94 28.65 -12.11
N GLY A 723 -12.93 29.48 -11.76
CA GLY A 723 -14.18 28.99 -11.17
C GLY A 723 -14.06 28.48 -9.73
N GLY A 724 -12.98 28.76 -9.02
CA GLY A 724 -12.82 28.39 -7.62
C GLY A 724 -13.64 29.28 -6.67
N ASN A 725 -14.23 28.68 -5.63
CA ASN A 725 -14.94 29.37 -4.55
C ASN A 725 -14.80 28.62 -3.22
N ALA A 726 -13.73 28.92 -2.47
CA ALA A 726 -13.36 28.18 -1.26
C ALA A 726 -13.25 29.10 -0.03
N ALA A 727 -13.03 28.51 1.16
CA ALA A 727 -12.61 29.30 2.31
C ALA A 727 -11.15 29.78 2.16
N PHE A 728 -10.28 28.90 1.68
CA PHE A 728 -8.86 29.14 1.45
C PHE A 728 -8.45 28.55 0.09
N GLY A 729 -7.64 29.25 -0.69
CA GLY A 729 -7.10 28.70 -1.95
C GLY A 729 -8.19 28.42 -2.98
N GLY A 730 -8.87 29.46 -3.48
CA GLY A 730 -9.95 29.28 -4.45
C GLY A 730 -9.49 28.57 -5.73
N GLY A 731 -8.38 29.02 -6.31
CA GLY A 731 -7.80 28.39 -7.51
C GLY A 731 -7.05 27.10 -7.18
N VAL A 732 -5.84 27.22 -6.63
CA VAL A 732 -4.97 26.09 -6.30
C VAL A 732 -4.60 26.10 -4.82
N ASN A 733 -4.71 24.96 -4.16
CA ASN A 733 -4.28 24.75 -2.78
C ASN A 733 -3.23 23.64 -2.71
N GLY A 734 -2.02 23.98 -2.26
CA GLY A 734 -0.89 23.06 -2.13
C GLY A 734 -0.61 22.67 -0.67
N THR A 735 -0.49 21.38 -0.39
CA THR A 735 -0.12 20.83 0.92
C THR A 735 1.19 20.05 0.84
N SER A 736 1.83 19.81 1.99
CA SER A 736 2.95 18.86 2.06
C SER A 736 2.41 17.44 2.25
N GLY A 737 3.00 16.46 1.58
CA GLY A 737 2.66 15.05 1.70
C GLY A 737 3.90 14.15 1.63
N VAL A 738 3.68 12.83 1.53
CA VAL A 738 4.74 11.84 1.22
C VAL A 738 5.45 12.28 -0.07
N GLY A 739 6.78 12.19 -0.14
CA GLY A 739 7.52 12.49 -1.38
C GLY A 739 7.86 13.98 -1.66
N GLY A 740 7.22 14.97 -1.03
CA GLY A 740 7.67 16.37 -1.17
C GLY A 740 6.63 17.49 -1.01
N ILE A 741 6.82 18.55 -1.80
CA ILE A 741 6.00 19.77 -1.83
C ILE A 741 5.68 20.14 -3.30
N PRO A 742 4.44 20.51 -3.64
CA PRO A 742 4.01 20.55 -5.05
C PRO A 742 4.57 21.74 -5.81
N SER A 743 4.56 21.68 -7.14
CA SER A 743 5.02 22.76 -8.02
C SER A 743 3.94 23.19 -8.99
N VAL A 744 3.85 24.50 -9.25
CA VAL A 744 2.95 25.06 -10.28
C VAL A 744 3.79 25.84 -11.28
N ARG A 745 3.66 25.52 -12.57
CA ARG A 745 4.45 26.12 -13.64
C ARG A 745 3.60 26.57 -14.82
N ARG A 746 4.04 27.64 -15.49
CA ARG A 746 3.50 28.17 -16.75
C ARG A 746 1.96 28.23 -16.82
N SER A 747 1.30 28.43 -15.68
CA SER A 747 -0.15 28.34 -15.54
C SER A 747 -0.79 29.71 -15.29
N ILE A 748 -2.08 29.85 -15.64
CA ILE A 748 -2.87 31.06 -15.41
C ILE A 748 -3.87 30.77 -14.30
N VAL A 749 -3.86 31.50 -13.20
CA VAL A 749 -4.82 31.34 -12.11
C VAL A 749 -5.66 32.60 -12.01
N ARG A 750 -6.91 32.52 -12.47
CA ARG A 750 -7.75 33.71 -12.66
C ARG A 750 -9.20 33.54 -12.26
N GLY A 751 -9.80 34.65 -11.79
CA GLY A 751 -11.23 34.73 -11.52
C GLY A 751 -11.70 33.85 -10.35
N ASN A 752 -10.80 33.42 -9.47
CA ASN A 752 -11.11 32.56 -8.34
C ASN A 752 -11.44 33.39 -7.09
N THR A 753 -12.28 32.84 -6.22
CA THR A 753 -12.78 33.48 -5.01
C THR A 753 -12.40 32.69 -3.76
N ALA A 754 -12.05 33.41 -2.68
CA ALA A 754 -11.87 32.85 -1.36
C ALA A 754 -12.58 33.71 -0.30
N SER A 755 -13.17 33.11 0.74
CA SER A 755 -13.78 33.90 1.83
C SER A 755 -12.76 34.41 2.85
N SER A 756 -11.65 33.69 3.03
CA SER A 756 -10.61 34.01 4.00
C SER A 756 -9.32 34.48 3.33
N GLU A 757 -8.58 33.60 2.67
CA GLU A 757 -7.25 33.90 2.13
C GLU A 757 -6.94 33.13 0.84
N GLY A 758 -6.11 33.72 -0.02
CA GLY A 758 -5.60 33.05 -1.23
C GLY A 758 -6.70 32.83 -2.25
N GLY A 759 -7.11 33.90 -2.92
CA GLY A 759 -8.08 33.81 -4.03
C GLY A 759 -7.53 32.97 -5.17
N GLY A 760 -6.26 33.19 -5.56
CA GLY A 760 -5.58 32.40 -6.59
C GLY A 760 -4.88 31.15 -6.04
N LEU A 761 -3.69 31.33 -5.46
CA LEU A 761 -2.86 30.27 -4.90
C LEU A 761 -2.82 30.33 -3.36
N PHE A 762 -2.88 29.19 -2.68
CA PHE A 762 -2.72 29.10 -1.23
C PHE A 762 -1.89 27.87 -0.84
N GLY A 763 -1.06 27.99 0.20
CA GLY A 763 -0.40 26.84 0.83
C GLY A 763 1.11 26.75 0.57
N ARG A 764 1.61 25.51 0.51
CA ARG A 764 3.04 25.19 0.35
C ARG A 764 3.34 24.80 -1.09
N PHE A 765 4.38 25.37 -1.67
CA PHE A 765 4.83 25.06 -3.03
C PHE A 765 6.35 24.95 -3.08
N ASN A 766 6.92 23.93 -3.70
CA ASN A 766 8.37 23.88 -3.89
C ASN A 766 8.80 24.99 -4.87
N VAL A 767 8.21 24.99 -6.07
CA VAL A 767 8.50 25.96 -7.13
C VAL A 767 7.21 26.55 -7.69
N LEU A 768 7.13 27.88 -7.71
CA LEU A 768 6.15 28.63 -8.51
C LEU A 768 6.91 29.33 -9.64
N SER A 769 6.75 28.89 -10.88
CA SER A 769 7.50 29.49 -11.99
C SER A 769 6.69 29.80 -13.24
N GLY A 770 6.82 31.00 -13.79
CA GLY A 770 6.16 31.38 -15.06
C GLY A 770 4.63 31.52 -14.98
N ASN A 771 4.07 31.63 -13.78
CA ASN A 771 2.61 31.67 -13.59
C ASN A 771 2.04 33.09 -13.76
N ARG A 772 0.80 33.19 -14.25
CA ARG A 772 0.02 34.44 -14.31
C ARG A 772 -1.16 34.34 -13.36
N VAL A 773 -1.07 35.01 -12.22
CA VAL A 773 -2.07 34.99 -11.15
C VAL A 773 -2.80 36.33 -11.16
N GLU A 774 -4.01 36.34 -11.70
CA GLU A 774 -4.68 37.59 -12.05
C GLU A 774 -6.17 37.63 -11.75
N GLN A 775 -6.68 38.82 -11.42
CA GLN A 775 -8.12 39.08 -11.28
C GLN A 775 -8.84 38.15 -10.28
N ASN A 776 -8.14 37.65 -9.28
CA ASN A 776 -8.77 36.85 -8.22
C ASN A 776 -9.45 37.78 -7.21
N ALA A 777 -10.57 37.33 -6.63
CA ALA A 777 -11.41 38.14 -5.74
C ALA A 777 -10.77 38.41 -4.36
N LYS A 778 -9.63 37.76 -4.08
CA LYS A 778 -8.86 37.85 -2.84
C LYS A 778 -7.37 37.98 -3.17
N GLU A 779 -6.46 37.55 -2.29
CA GLU A 779 -5.02 37.64 -2.57
C GLU A 779 -4.67 36.80 -3.80
N GLY A 780 -3.73 37.27 -4.63
CA GLY A 780 -3.22 36.50 -5.76
C GLY A 780 -2.60 35.20 -5.29
N ALA A 781 -1.61 35.28 -4.41
CA ALA A 781 -1.02 34.12 -3.76
C ALA A 781 -0.72 34.34 -2.28
N VAL A 782 -1.00 33.34 -1.45
CA VAL A 782 -0.57 33.26 -0.04
C VAL A 782 0.27 32.00 0.13
N VAL A 783 1.59 32.19 0.23
CA VAL A 783 2.57 31.10 0.23
C VAL A 783 3.13 30.92 1.63
N THR A 784 2.85 29.79 2.27
CA THR A 784 3.35 29.45 3.61
C THR A 784 4.71 28.79 3.59
N PHE A 785 5.09 28.21 2.45
CA PHE A 785 6.45 27.76 2.16
C PHE A 785 6.68 27.81 0.65
N ALA A 786 7.83 28.34 0.25
CA ALA A 786 8.40 28.00 -1.06
C ALA A 786 9.91 28.03 -1.07
N ARG A 787 10.50 27.20 -1.93
CA ARG A 787 11.92 27.28 -2.25
C ARG A 787 12.15 28.43 -3.23
N GLU A 788 11.33 28.50 -4.28
CA GLU A 788 11.48 29.46 -5.36
C GLU A 788 10.15 29.98 -5.89
N ILE A 789 10.07 31.31 -6.10
CA ILE A 789 8.99 31.99 -6.82
C ILE A 789 9.64 32.84 -7.91
N SER A 790 9.56 32.39 -9.16
CA SER A 790 10.28 33.02 -10.27
C SER A 790 9.45 33.27 -11.52
N ASN A 791 9.76 34.33 -12.26
CA ASN A 791 9.15 34.60 -13.58
C ASN A 791 7.61 34.70 -13.57
N CYS A 792 6.98 34.90 -12.40
CA CYS A 792 5.54 34.95 -12.24
C CYS A 792 5.02 36.39 -12.40
N SER A 793 3.71 36.52 -12.63
CA SER A 793 3.00 37.79 -12.54
C SER A 793 1.78 37.71 -11.63
N PHE A 794 1.67 38.67 -10.72
CA PHE A 794 0.56 38.80 -9.77
C PHE A 794 -0.11 40.13 -10.05
N THR A 795 -1.21 40.11 -10.81
CA THR A 795 -1.78 41.35 -11.35
C THR A 795 -3.28 41.51 -11.11
N GLN A 796 -3.72 42.73 -10.82
CA GLN A 796 -5.15 43.07 -10.74
C GLN A 796 -5.96 42.22 -9.75
N ASN A 797 -5.34 41.64 -8.72
CA ASN A 797 -6.06 40.92 -7.67
C ASN A 797 -6.76 41.93 -6.74
N LEU A 798 -7.94 41.58 -6.22
CA LEU A 798 -8.75 42.50 -5.40
C LEU A 798 -8.24 42.66 -3.94
N SER A 799 -7.21 41.90 -3.55
CA SER A 799 -6.47 42.07 -2.30
C SER A 799 -4.96 42.22 -2.60
N HIS A 800 -4.09 41.57 -1.83
CA HIS A 800 -2.65 41.58 -2.04
C HIS A 800 -2.23 40.79 -3.29
N GLY A 801 -1.10 41.15 -3.91
CA GLY A 801 -0.52 40.39 -5.02
C GLY A 801 0.08 39.07 -4.55
N LEU A 802 1.20 39.15 -3.83
CA LEU A 802 1.93 38.02 -3.27
C LEU A 802 2.14 38.22 -1.76
N VAL A 803 1.72 37.24 -0.97
CA VAL A 803 1.91 37.20 0.48
C VAL A 803 2.81 36.03 0.83
N LEU A 804 3.95 36.31 1.46
CA LEU A 804 4.90 35.30 1.92
C LEU A 804 4.76 35.13 3.44
N ARG A 805 4.33 33.92 3.84
CA ARG A 805 4.20 33.46 5.23
C ARG A 805 5.13 32.33 5.58
N THR A 806 6.40 32.49 5.24
CA THR A 806 7.43 31.47 5.43
C THR A 806 8.29 31.79 6.66
N GLY A 807 8.70 30.75 7.39
CA GLY A 807 9.80 30.82 8.37
C GLY A 807 11.13 30.26 7.83
N LEU A 808 11.13 29.83 6.56
CA LEU A 808 12.24 29.17 5.87
C LEU A 808 12.67 30.01 4.66
N ALA A 809 13.93 29.85 4.26
CA ALA A 809 14.54 30.58 3.14
C ALA A 809 13.74 30.42 1.84
N VAL A 810 13.26 31.53 1.27
CA VAL A 810 12.58 31.59 -0.03
C VAL A 810 13.32 32.53 -0.99
N GLU A 811 13.45 32.12 -2.26
CA GLU A 811 13.98 32.96 -3.34
C GLU A 811 12.82 33.51 -4.19
N VAL A 812 12.64 34.83 -4.20
CA VAL A 812 11.60 35.51 -4.98
C VAL A 812 12.25 36.40 -6.03
N ARG A 813 12.23 35.96 -7.30
CA ARG A 813 12.98 36.64 -8.36
C ARG A 813 12.25 36.82 -9.67
N ASN A 814 12.57 37.86 -10.42
CA ASN A 814 12.03 38.07 -11.77
C ASN A 814 10.49 38.07 -11.82
N ASN A 815 9.78 38.62 -10.82
CA ASN A 815 8.32 38.66 -10.80
C ASN A 815 7.75 40.06 -11.09
N LEU A 816 6.58 40.10 -11.76
CA LEU A 816 5.80 41.32 -11.99
C LEU A 816 4.65 41.36 -11.00
N ILE A 817 4.60 42.36 -10.14
CA ILE A 817 3.53 42.53 -9.16
C ILE A 817 2.87 43.88 -9.43
N ASN A 818 1.74 43.85 -10.13
CA ASN A 818 1.18 45.05 -10.73
C ASN A 818 -0.32 45.27 -10.47
N GLY A 819 -0.69 46.46 -10.05
CA GLY A 819 -2.10 46.90 -10.08
C GLY A 819 -3.02 46.15 -9.11
N ASN A 820 -2.48 45.57 -8.03
CA ASN A 820 -3.30 44.89 -7.01
C ASN A 820 -3.94 45.92 -6.07
N PHE A 821 -5.18 45.67 -5.66
CA PHE A 821 -5.95 46.62 -4.84
C PHE A 821 -5.43 46.72 -3.39
N GLY A 822 -4.72 45.70 -2.92
CA GLY A 822 -3.95 45.69 -1.68
C GLY A 822 -2.46 45.96 -1.91
N SER A 823 -1.63 45.44 -1.02
CA SER A 823 -0.17 45.50 -1.16
C SER A 823 0.33 44.59 -2.28
N GLY A 824 1.36 45.00 -3.02
CA GLY A 824 2.00 44.18 -4.03
C GLY A 824 2.65 42.96 -3.39
N LEU A 825 3.65 43.19 -2.55
CA LEU A 825 4.37 42.16 -1.82
C LEU A 825 4.21 42.34 -0.31
N VAL A 826 3.77 41.28 0.36
CA VAL A 826 3.66 41.23 1.82
C VAL A 826 4.65 40.20 2.37
N LEU A 827 5.50 40.64 3.28
CA LEU A 827 6.42 39.79 4.05
C LEU A 827 5.87 39.65 5.47
N ASP A 828 5.08 38.62 5.74
CA ASP A 828 4.30 38.46 6.98
C ASP A 828 4.50 37.06 7.54
N GLY A 829 5.06 36.86 8.73
CA GLY A 829 5.40 35.51 9.21
C GLY A 829 5.10 35.28 10.68
N PHE A 830 4.85 34.01 11.05
CA PHE A 830 4.86 33.54 12.44
C PHE A 830 6.31 33.39 13.01
N GLY A 831 7.29 34.04 12.38
CA GLY A 831 8.73 33.92 12.65
C GLY A 831 9.57 34.97 11.90
N ALA A 832 10.90 34.81 11.88
CA ALA A 832 11.79 35.70 11.16
C ALA A 832 11.76 35.41 9.64
N PHE A 833 11.59 36.44 8.82
CA PHE A 833 11.76 36.30 7.36
C PHE A 833 13.23 35.97 7.06
N SER A 834 13.44 34.85 6.37
CA SER A 834 14.71 34.43 5.79
C SER A 834 14.45 34.20 4.30
N GLY A 835 15.20 34.84 3.40
CA GLY A 835 14.95 34.76 1.96
C GLY A 835 15.49 35.95 1.17
N THR A 836 15.57 35.82 -0.14
CA THR A 836 16.03 36.88 -1.05
C THR A 836 14.87 37.32 -1.94
N VAL A 837 14.69 38.62 -2.10
CA VAL A 837 13.70 39.21 -3.02
C VAL A 837 14.47 40.04 -4.03
N GLU A 838 14.57 39.56 -5.26
CA GLU A 838 15.48 40.13 -6.24
C GLU A 838 14.92 40.34 -7.64
N HIS A 839 15.33 41.40 -8.33
CA HIS A 839 14.99 41.59 -9.74
C HIS A 839 13.48 41.57 -10.03
N ASN A 840 12.64 42.06 -9.12
CA ASN A 840 11.19 42.14 -9.31
C ASN A 840 10.77 43.55 -9.75
N VAL A 841 9.64 43.67 -10.45
CA VAL A 841 8.98 44.95 -10.72
C VAL A 841 7.67 45.01 -9.94
N ILE A 842 7.57 45.93 -9.00
CA ILE A 842 6.43 46.09 -8.09
C ILE A 842 5.82 47.47 -8.29
N THR A 843 4.67 47.53 -8.96
CA THR A 843 4.11 48.80 -9.42
C THR A 843 2.59 48.90 -9.39
N GLY A 844 2.06 50.13 -9.27
CA GLY A 844 0.63 50.39 -9.37
C GLY A 844 -0.22 49.75 -8.26
N ASN A 845 0.37 49.26 -7.17
CA ASN A 845 -0.35 48.63 -6.06
C ASN A 845 -0.75 49.68 -5.00
N ALA A 846 -1.75 49.37 -4.16
CA ALA A 846 -2.11 50.26 -3.05
C ALA A 846 -0.97 50.42 -2.04
N GLN A 847 -0.13 49.40 -1.87
CA GLN A 847 1.17 49.50 -1.19
C GLN A 847 2.19 48.68 -1.97
N GLY A 848 3.45 49.12 -2.06
CA GLY A 848 4.50 48.39 -2.79
C GLY A 848 4.92 47.13 -2.05
N ILE A 849 5.83 47.28 -1.10
CA ILE A 849 6.31 46.21 -0.21
C ILE A 849 5.92 46.55 1.22
N VAL A 850 5.39 45.56 1.95
CA VAL A 850 4.94 45.71 3.34
C VAL A 850 5.54 44.62 4.20
N LYS A 851 6.08 45.01 5.36
CA LYS A 851 6.54 44.09 6.41
C LYS A 851 5.46 43.93 7.49
N GLY A 852 5.07 42.69 7.78
CA GLY A 852 4.15 42.32 8.87
C GLY A 852 4.80 42.42 10.26
N ALA A 853 4.09 41.98 11.30
CA ALA A 853 4.53 42.04 12.70
C ALA A 853 5.58 40.95 13.04
N ILE A 854 6.73 40.97 12.37
CA ILE A 854 7.80 39.95 12.52
C ILE A 854 8.92 40.40 13.47
N SER A 855 9.44 39.47 14.27
CA SER A 855 10.62 39.66 15.12
C SER A 855 11.85 39.02 14.46
N GLY A 856 12.78 39.86 13.98
CA GLY A 856 14.01 39.42 13.29
C GLY A 856 13.83 39.27 11.78
N VAL A 857 14.81 39.75 11.01
CA VAL A 857 14.90 39.54 9.56
C VAL A 857 16.35 39.22 9.20
N THR A 858 16.56 38.14 8.45
CA THR A 858 17.88 37.73 7.94
C THR A 858 17.95 37.73 6.40
N GLY A 859 16.87 38.12 5.71
CA GLY A 859 16.79 38.20 4.25
C GLY A 859 17.26 39.52 3.64
N SER A 860 17.27 39.62 2.30
CA SER A 860 17.71 40.79 1.52
C SER A 860 16.71 41.19 0.42
N LEU A 861 16.74 42.47 0.04
CA LEU A 861 16.03 43.03 -1.12
C LEU A 861 17.07 43.61 -2.08
N ALA A 862 17.28 43.00 -3.26
CA ALA A 862 18.32 43.45 -4.19
C ALA A 862 17.82 43.61 -5.64
N GLY A 863 18.22 44.65 -6.38
CA GLY A 863 17.91 44.71 -7.81
C GLY A 863 16.43 44.92 -8.15
N ASN A 864 15.57 45.38 -7.23
CA ASN A 864 14.13 45.51 -7.48
C ASN A 864 13.74 46.91 -7.98
N VAL A 865 12.71 47.01 -8.83
CA VAL A 865 12.06 48.28 -9.16
C VAL A 865 10.74 48.38 -8.41
N VAL A 866 10.61 49.37 -7.54
CA VAL A 866 9.39 49.63 -6.74
C VAL A 866 8.88 51.03 -7.07
N THR A 867 7.81 51.11 -7.86
CA THR A 867 7.36 52.41 -8.38
C THR A 867 5.84 52.60 -8.52
N GLY A 868 5.36 53.83 -8.35
CA GLY A 868 3.96 54.16 -8.64
C GLY A 868 2.96 53.52 -7.66
N ASN A 869 3.40 53.14 -6.45
CA ASN A 869 2.55 52.56 -5.42
C ASN A 869 2.02 53.62 -4.44
N ILE A 870 0.86 53.40 -3.81
CA ILE A 870 0.21 54.31 -2.84
C ILE A 870 0.74 54.11 -1.39
N GLY A 871 1.97 53.60 -1.25
CA GLY A 871 2.69 53.51 0.03
C GLY A 871 3.81 52.48 0.01
N ILE A 872 4.81 52.60 0.90
CA ILE A 872 5.84 51.58 1.15
C ILE A 872 5.95 51.40 2.67
N GLY A 873 6.01 50.15 3.15
CA GLY A 873 5.96 49.81 4.57
C GLY A 873 7.09 48.90 5.02
N VAL A 874 8.33 49.17 4.60
CA VAL A 874 9.50 48.40 5.05
C VAL A 874 10.07 49.08 6.30
N GLY A 875 9.70 48.60 7.48
CA GLY A 875 10.26 49.05 8.75
C GLY A 875 11.68 48.51 8.99
N ASP A 876 12.45 49.18 9.86
CA ASP A 876 13.86 48.91 10.18
C ASP A 876 14.28 47.43 10.15
N GLY A 877 15.37 47.13 9.44
CA GLY A 877 16.15 45.88 9.58
C GLY A 877 16.27 44.94 8.38
N ILE A 878 15.74 45.25 7.19
CA ILE A 878 16.01 44.47 5.96
C ILE A 878 17.00 45.24 5.08
N PRO A 879 18.20 44.70 4.76
CA PRO A 879 19.12 45.33 3.82
C PRO A 879 18.48 45.44 2.44
N VAL A 880 18.51 46.65 1.89
CA VAL A 880 18.04 46.97 0.55
C VAL A 880 19.22 47.49 -0.24
N GLU A 881 19.51 46.88 -1.37
CA GLU A 881 20.69 47.17 -2.18
C GLU A 881 20.33 47.21 -3.66
N HIS A 882 21.03 48.03 -4.44
CA HIS A 882 20.91 48.10 -5.89
C HIS A 882 19.46 48.12 -6.43
N SER A 883 18.53 48.78 -5.72
CA SER A 883 17.11 48.83 -6.06
C SER A 883 16.67 50.25 -6.45
N ASP A 884 15.69 50.36 -7.35
CA ASP A 884 15.09 51.63 -7.76
C ASP A 884 13.75 51.85 -7.06
N VAL A 885 13.66 52.94 -6.29
CA VAL A 885 12.47 53.29 -5.50
C VAL A 885 11.99 54.67 -5.92
N TRP A 886 11.04 54.71 -6.85
CA TRP A 886 10.61 55.95 -7.50
C TRP A 886 9.11 56.19 -7.45
N ASN A 887 8.69 57.42 -7.14
CA ASN A 887 7.30 57.87 -7.25
C ASN A 887 6.26 57.04 -6.45
N ASN A 888 6.54 56.76 -5.17
CA ASN A 888 5.61 56.09 -4.24
C ASN A 888 5.06 57.08 -3.19
N THR A 889 3.79 57.01 -2.77
CA THR A 889 3.14 58.06 -1.94
C THR A 889 2.47 57.54 -0.67
N PRO A 890 2.73 58.05 0.56
CA PRO A 890 3.76 58.99 0.96
C PRO A 890 5.07 58.27 1.33
N ASN A 891 6.20 58.86 0.93
CA ASN A 891 7.58 58.38 1.10
C ASN A 891 7.92 57.92 2.53
N TYR A 892 7.68 56.64 2.85
CA TYR A 892 8.44 55.95 3.90
C TYR A 892 9.73 55.46 3.26
N GLN A 893 10.83 56.10 3.66
CA GLN A 893 12.17 55.75 3.20
C GLN A 893 12.46 54.32 3.67
N PHE A 894 12.85 53.44 2.74
CA PHE A 894 13.72 52.31 3.09
C PHE A 894 14.82 52.89 3.99
N THR A 895 15.06 52.36 5.19
CA THR A 895 15.98 52.99 6.15
C THR A 895 17.47 52.85 5.81
N ASP A 896 17.79 52.68 4.53
CA ASP A 896 19.06 53.09 3.94
C ASP A 896 18.83 54.24 2.93
N GLN A 897 19.55 55.34 3.12
CA GLN A 897 19.33 56.59 2.40
C GLN A 897 19.70 56.39 0.92
N THR A 898 18.80 56.77 0.01
CA THR A 898 19.07 56.91 -1.44
C THR A 898 20.51 57.43 -1.68
N GLY A 899 21.33 56.67 -2.42
CA GLY A 899 22.76 56.96 -2.61
C GLY A 899 23.74 56.11 -1.77
N GLN A 900 23.25 55.13 -1.00
CA GLN A 900 24.06 54.09 -0.33
C GLN A 900 23.68 52.71 -0.88
N ASN A 901 24.63 51.76 -0.83
CA ASN A 901 24.48 50.37 -1.29
C ASN A 901 23.90 50.18 -2.71
N GLY A 902 24.19 51.11 -3.64
CA GLY A 902 23.77 51.01 -5.04
C GLY A 902 22.31 51.39 -5.33
N ASN A 903 21.52 51.79 -4.33
CA ASN A 903 20.12 52.14 -4.52
C ASN A 903 19.93 53.47 -5.26
N ILE A 904 18.96 53.50 -6.19
CA ILE A 904 18.59 54.68 -6.98
C ILE A 904 17.14 55.10 -6.72
N SER A 905 16.81 56.34 -7.08
CA SER A 905 15.45 56.87 -7.04
C SER A 905 15.27 57.78 -8.24
N ALA A 906 14.97 57.17 -9.38
CA ALA A 906 14.81 57.86 -10.65
C ALA A 906 13.70 57.20 -11.46
N ASP A 907 13.18 57.90 -12.47
CA ASP A 907 12.18 57.28 -13.36
C ASP A 907 12.80 56.02 -14.01
N PRO A 908 12.23 54.82 -13.83
CA PRO A 908 12.76 53.60 -14.44
C PRO A 908 12.76 53.64 -15.97
N LEU A 909 12.02 54.57 -16.60
CA LEU A 909 11.93 54.71 -18.05
C LEU A 909 11.56 53.39 -18.74
N PHE A 910 10.40 52.83 -18.38
CA PHE A 910 9.83 51.68 -19.07
C PHE A 910 9.42 52.02 -20.51
N ARG A 911 9.50 51.03 -21.43
CA ARG A 911 9.13 51.19 -22.84
C ARG A 911 7.68 51.64 -23.02
N ASP A 912 6.75 50.91 -22.41
CA ASP A 912 5.33 51.26 -22.41
C ASP A 912 4.61 50.61 -21.21
N ALA A 913 4.83 51.19 -20.03
CA ALA A 913 4.20 50.72 -18.79
C ALA A 913 2.66 50.77 -18.84
N ALA A 914 2.06 51.63 -19.68
CA ALA A 914 0.61 51.73 -19.81
C ALA A 914 0.01 50.50 -20.52
N SER A 915 0.77 49.90 -21.45
CA SER A 915 0.44 48.64 -22.12
C SER A 915 0.84 47.38 -21.33
N GLY A 916 1.57 47.54 -20.22
CA GLY A 916 2.14 46.44 -19.44
C GLY A 916 3.54 46.00 -19.88
N ASP A 917 4.18 46.73 -20.81
CA ASP A 917 5.59 46.50 -21.19
C ASP A 917 6.54 47.25 -20.23
N TYR A 918 7.03 46.51 -19.25
CA TYR A 918 7.96 47.00 -18.22
C TYR A 918 9.43 46.76 -18.57
N ARG A 919 9.76 46.50 -19.84
CA ARG A 919 11.17 46.51 -20.29
C ARG A 919 11.76 47.91 -20.15
N LEU A 920 13.01 47.98 -19.71
CA LEU A 920 13.73 49.24 -19.59
C LEU A 920 14.07 49.81 -20.97
N LEU A 921 13.96 51.13 -21.12
CA LEU A 921 14.55 51.85 -22.25
C LEU A 921 16.08 51.87 -22.10
N ALA A 922 16.81 51.96 -23.22
CA ALA A 922 18.27 52.05 -23.22
C ALA A 922 18.83 53.25 -22.41
N THR A 923 18.01 54.27 -22.16
CA THR A 923 18.37 55.44 -21.35
C THR A 923 17.95 55.32 -19.89
N SER A 924 17.41 54.17 -19.48
CA SER A 924 16.95 53.95 -18.12
C SER A 924 18.12 54.03 -17.12
N PRO A 925 17.92 54.67 -15.96
CA PRO A 925 18.91 54.69 -14.89
C PRO A 925 19.09 53.33 -14.20
N GLY A 926 18.19 52.36 -14.47
CA GLY A 926 18.30 50.99 -13.99
C GLY A 926 19.16 50.08 -14.86
N ILE A 927 19.59 50.55 -16.04
CA ILE A 927 20.54 49.81 -16.89
C ILE A 927 21.91 49.82 -16.24
N ASP A 928 22.54 48.65 -16.15
CA ASP A 928 23.90 48.51 -15.63
C ASP A 928 24.06 49.08 -14.20
N ALA A 929 23.05 48.88 -13.35
CA ALA A 929 22.98 49.46 -12.01
C ALA A 929 22.74 48.42 -10.89
N GLY A 930 22.60 47.15 -11.25
CA GLY A 930 22.39 46.00 -10.38
C GLY A 930 23.70 45.35 -9.87
N PRO A 931 23.61 44.32 -9.01
CA PRO A 931 24.78 43.61 -8.46
C PRO A 931 25.50 42.72 -9.49
N THR A 932 26.78 42.35 -9.25
CA THR A 932 27.61 41.52 -10.16
C THR A 932 27.68 40.02 -9.85
N LEU A 933 27.34 39.60 -8.62
CA LEU A 933 27.73 38.29 -8.06
C LEU A 933 26.57 37.36 -7.70
N ALA A 934 25.31 37.80 -7.87
CA ALA A 934 24.12 37.05 -7.44
C ALA A 934 22.99 37.00 -8.50
N THR A 935 23.25 37.43 -9.73
CA THR A 935 22.18 37.59 -10.72
C THR A 935 21.95 36.33 -11.55
N PRO A 936 20.67 35.95 -11.80
CA PRO A 936 20.34 34.88 -12.71
C PRO A 936 20.92 35.15 -14.10
N PHE A 937 21.28 34.09 -14.84
CA PHE A 937 21.79 34.25 -16.21
C PHE A 937 20.74 34.74 -17.21
N ALA A 938 19.45 34.79 -16.85
CA ALA A 938 18.38 35.24 -17.73
C ALA A 938 17.26 36.06 -17.04
N ASP A 939 16.60 36.92 -17.80
CA ASP A 939 15.45 37.75 -17.42
C ASP A 939 14.13 36.95 -17.41
N ARG A 940 13.02 37.64 -17.10
CA ARG A 940 11.70 36.99 -17.00
C ARG A 940 11.26 36.29 -18.29
N ASP A 941 11.67 36.80 -19.44
CA ASP A 941 11.31 36.22 -20.74
C ASP A 941 12.40 35.24 -21.25
N GLY A 942 13.41 34.94 -20.42
CA GLY A 942 14.49 34.00 -20.74
C GLY A 942 15.69 34.62 -21.46
N PHE A 943 15.80 35.96 -21.55
CA PHE A 943 16.92 36.63 -22.24
C PHE A 943 18.15 36.78 -21.34
N PRO A 944 19.38 36.61 -21.84
CA PRO A 944 20.58 36.57 -20.99
C PRO A 944 20.92 37.89 -20.27
N ARG A 945 21.30 37.81 -18.98
CA ARG A 945 21.22 38.92 -18.01
C ARG A 945 22.43 39.88 -17.76
N PRO A 946 23.57 39.77 -18.47
CA PRO A 946 24.52 40.90 -18.47
C PRO A 946 24.82 41.43 -19.88
N LEU A 947 24.30 42.62 -20.16
CA LEU A 947 24.66 43.49 -21.28
C LEU A 947 25.38 44.72 -20.71
N ASP A 948 26.57 45.06 -21.22
CA ASP A 948 27.23 46.35 -20.95
C ASP A 948 26.44 47.48 -21.65
N GLY A 949 25.33 47.89 -21.04
CA GLY A 949 24.36 48.80 -21.64
C GLY A 949 24.83 50.25 -21.72
N ASN A 950 25.82 50.65 -20.91
CA ASN A 950 26.43 51.98 -20.93
C ASN A 950 27.77 52.04 -21.70
N LEU A 951 28.27 50.89 -22.16
CA LEU A 951 29.49 50.70 -22.96
C LEU A 951 30.78 51.14 -22.24
N ASP A 952 30.84 51.03 -20.92
CA ASP A 952 32.02 51.41 -20.13
C ASP A 952 33.05 50.28 -19.96
N GLY A 953 32.71 49.08 -20.45
CA GLY A 953 33.53 47.87 -20.39
C GLY A 953 33.31 47.00 -19.15
N MET A 954 32.37 47.34 -18.26
CA MET A 954 31.96 46.53 -17.12
C MET A 954 30.45 46.25 -17.18
N ALA A 955 30.06 45.00 -17.50
CA ALA A 955 28.66 44.60 -17.44
C ALA A 955 28.24 44.24 -16.01
N LEU A 956 27.40 45.09 -15.41
CA LEU A 956 26.56 44.84 -14.25
C LEU A 956 25.19 44.32 -14.71
N SER A 957 24.37 43.85 -13.77
CA SER A 957 23.00 43.43 -14.08
C SER A 957 22.06 44.65 -14.16
N ASP A 958 20.97 44.52 -14.90
CA ASP A 958 19.90 45.53 -14.90
C ASP A 958 19.03 45.42 -13.63
N ILE A 959 18.61 46.57 -13.09
CA ILE A 959 17.64 46.63 -11.98
C ILE A 959 16.25 46.30 -12.52
N GLY A 960 15.62 45.28 -11.94
CA GLY A 960 14.28 44.82 -12.30
C GLY A 960 14.25 43.49 -13.04
N MET A 961 13.06 43.12 -13.46
CA MET A 961 12.78 41.77 -13.98
C MET A 961 13.00 41.60 -15.49
N PHE A 962 13.16 42.71 -16.20
CA PHE A 962 13.15 42.79 -17.65
C PHE A 962 14.34 43.57 -18.15
N GLU A 963 14.98 43.07 -19.20
CA GLU A 963 16.13 43.76 -19.80
C GLU A 963 15.77 44.62 -21.00
N ASN A 964 16.66 45.55 -21.31
CA ASN A 964 16.60 46.26 -22.58
C ASN A 964 17.04 45.33 -23.71
N ARG A 965 16.07 44.69 -24.38
CA ARG A 965 16.33 43.96 -25.63
C ARG A 965 16.91 44.92 -26.68
N GLY A 966 18.19 44.78 -27.02
CA GLY A 966 18.67 45.23 -28.34
C GLY A 966 17.74 44.65 -29.40
N GLU A 967 17.32 45.43 -30.40
CA GLU A 967 16.21 45.10 -31.30
C GLU A 967 16.34 43.69 -31.93
N VAL A 968 15.47 42.74 -31.51
CA VAL A 968 15.29 41.41 -32.15
C VAL A 968 13.86 41.32 -32.68
N LEU A 969 13.70 40.86 -33.93
CA LEU A 969 12.42 40.62 -34.60
C LEU A 969 11.69 39.41 -34.00
N ASN A 970 10.41 39.54 -33.59
CA ASN A 970 9.57 38.38 -33.29
C ASN A 970 8.83 37.89 -34.55
N LEU A 971 8.52 36.59 -34.61
CA LEU A 971 7.76 35.92 -35.68
C LEU A 971 6.46 35.35 -35.08
N VAL A 972 5.31 35.57 -35.73
CA VAL A 972 3.97 35.16 -35.28
C VAL A 972 3.22 34.51 -36.45
N VAL A 973 2.64 33.32 -36.27
CA VAL A 973 1.79 32.67 -37.27
C VAL A 973 0.32 33.06 -37.01
N ALA A 974 -0.42 33.49 -38.05
CA ALA A 974 -1.79 33.97 -37.91
C ALA A 974 -2.83 32.82 -37.85
N SER A 975 -3.97 33.10 -37.20
CA SER A 975 -5.01 32.14 -36.77
C SER A 975 -5.81 31.42 -37.86
N ASN A 976 -5.44 31.58 -39.13
CA ASN A 976 -6.05 30.89 -40.27
C ASN A 976 -5.07 29.95 -40.98
N GLU A 977 -3.97 29.56 -40.31
CA GLU A 977 -2.97 28.53 -40.65
C GLU A 977 -2.19 28.70 -41.97
N GLU A 978 -2.57 29.65 -42.84
CA GLU A 978 -1.92 29.85 -44.15
C GLU A 978 -1.03 31.09 -44.21
N THR A 979 -0.81 31.80 -43.10
CA THR A 979 -0.07 33.08 -43.12
C THR A 979 0.88 33.28 -41.95
N VAL A 980 2.14 33.57 -42.25
CA VAL A 980 3.20 33.87 -41.28
C VAL A 980 3.47 35.38 -41.27
N GLN A 981 3.53 35.97 -40.08
CA GLN A 981 3.80 37.38 -39.82
C GLN A 981 5.08 37.54 -38.97
N TRP A 982 5.71 38.70 -39.02
CA TRP A 982 6.80 39.08 -38.11
C TRP A 982 6.69 40.55 -37.72
N ASP A 983 7.45 40.96 -36.72
CA ASP A 983 7.55 42.35 -36.35
C ASP A 983 8.30 43.15 -37.43
N ALA A 984 7.79 44.31 -37.79
CA ALA A 984 8.42 45.14 -38.80
C ALA A 984 9.73 45.77 -38.28
N HIS A 985 10.86 45.47 -38.93
CA HIS A 985 12.09 46.25 -38.80
C HIS A 985 11.94 47.63 -39.47
N PRO A 986 12.56 48.70 -38.95
CA PRO A 986 12.58 50.02 -39.58
C PRO A 986 13.14 50.06 -41.02
N ALA A 987 13.89 49.03 -41.43
CA ALA A 987 14.53 48.94 -42.76
C ALA A 987 13.57 48.59 -43.91
N GLY A 988 12.35 48.12 -43.62
CA GLY A 988 11.24 48.04 -44.58
C GLY A 988 11.33 47.00 -45.71
N VAL A 989 12.38 46.16 -45.76
CA VAL A 989 12.52 45.08 -46.76
C VAL A 989 13.08 43.81 -46.08
N TYR A 990 12.47 42.66 -46.34
CA TYR A 990 12.76 41.38 -45.67
C TYR A 990 13.02 40.22 -46.64
N ASN A 991 13.71 39.19 -46.16
CA ASN A 991 13.76 37.85 -46.75
C ASN A 991 13.14 36.85 -45.77
N LEU A 992 12.45 35.83 -46.27
CA LEU A 992 11.85 34.74 -45.49
C LEU A 992 12.29 33.39 -46.08
N TYR A 993 12.80 32.50 -45.23
CA TYR A 993 13.25 31.15 -45.59
C TYR A 993 12.39 30.10 -44.87
N ARG A 994 12.04 29.01 -45.55
CA ARG A 994 11.27 27.87 -45.01
C ARG A 994 12.04 26.55 -45.19
N SER A 995 12.08 25.73 -44.15
CA SER A 995 12.69 24.39 -44.16
C SER A 995 11.87 23.36 -43.40
N ASP A 996 12.08 22.09 -43.71
CA ASP A 996 11.62 20.96 -42.88
C ASP A 996 12.49 20.87 -41.61
N LEU A 997 11.83 20.71 -40.45
CA LEU A 997 12.50 20.65 -39.15
C LEU A 997 13.27 19.33 -38.95
N ALA A 998 12.80 18.21 -39.49
CA ALA A 998 13.46 16.91 -39.37
C ALA A 998 14.80 16.89 -40.14
N LEU A 999 14.83 17.51 -41.33
CA LEU A 999 16.06 17.72 -42.11
C LEU A 999 17.09 18.60 -41.37
N LEU A 1000 16.64 19.63 -40.68
CA LEU A 1000 17.51 20.49 -39.87
C LEU A 1000 18.10 19.74 -38.65
N ARG A 1001 17.30 18.87 -38.02
CA ARG A 1001 17.75 18.05 -36.89
C ARG A 1001 18.75 16.98 -37.31
N ALA A 1002 18.54 16.32 -38.45
CA ALA A 1002 19.43 15.28 -38.97
C ALA A 1002 20.83 15.81 -39.36
N GLY A 1003 20.95 17.09 -39.70
CA GLY A 1003 22.20 17.73 -40.11
C GLY A 1003 23.18 18.09 -38.99
N GLY A 1004 22.79 17.95 -37.71
CA GLY A 1004 23.70 18.10 -36.56
C GLY A 1004 24.31 19.49 -36.34
N GLY A 1005 23.87 20.53 -37.05
CA GLY A 1005 24.34 21.90 -36.85
C GLY A 1005 23.59 22.96 -37.66
N TYR A 1006 23.43 24.16 -37.09
CA TYR A 1006 22.90 25.36 -37.76
C TYR A 1006 23.99 25.97 -38.66
N THR A 1007 24.36 25.30 -39.76
CA THR A 1007 25.20 25.92 -40.80
C THR A 1007 24.34 26.28 -42.00
N GLN A 1008 24.12 27.58 -42.22
CA GLN A 1008 23.39 28.10 -43.36
C GLN A 1008 24.30 28.19 -44.59
N ASP A 1009 24.74 27.05 -45.11
CA ASP A 1009 25.09 26.97 -46.52
C ASP A 1009 23.84 26.47 -47.28
N PRO A 1010 23.11 27.35 -48.01
CA PRO A 1010 21.96 26.94 -48.81
C PRO A 1010 22.30 25.89 -49.89
N ALA A 1011 23.58 25.62 -50.14
CA ALA A 1011 24.02 24.54 -51.02
C ALA A 1011 24.03 23.15 -50.38
N LEU A 1012 23.95 23.02 -49.04
CA LEU A 1012 24.10 21.74 -48.32
C LEU A 1012 22.78 21.18 -47.75
N VAL A 1013 21.75 22.01 -47.54
CA VAL A 1013 20.42 21.56 -47.09
C VAL A 1013 19.36 22.15 -48.02
N PRO A 1014 18.53 21.35 -48.71
CA PRO A 1014 17.52 21.88 -49.60
C PRO A 1014 16.41 22.57 -48.79
N LEU A 1015 16.44 23.90 -48.77
CA LEU A 1015 15.33 24.71 -48.26
C LEU A 1015 14.07 24.44 -49.11
N ALA A 1016 12.94 24.24 -48.45
CA ALA A 1016 11.69 23.87 -49.10
C ALA A 1016 11.02 25.05 -49.83
N ALA A 1017 11.19 26.29 -49.35
CA ALA A 1017 10.71 27.51 -50.02
C ALA A 1017 11.47 28.77 -49.56
N GLN A 1018 11.53 29.80 -50.42
CA GLN A 1018 12.22 31.07 -50.17
C GLN A 1018 11.46 32.25 -50.78
N TRP A 1019 11.30 33.32 -50.01
CA TRP A 1019 10.69 34.59 -50.45
C TRP A 1019 11.62 35.76 -50.16
N CYS A 1020 12.01 36.49 -51.20
CA CYS A 1020 12.99 37.57 -51.10
C CYS A 1020 12.37 38.94 -51.37
N GLY A 1021 12.87 39.97 -50.68
CA GLY A 1021 12.50 41.36 -50.93
C GLY A 1021 11.06 41.69 -50.54
N LEU A 1022 10.55 41.05 -49.49
CA LEU A 1022 9.21 41.28 -48.96
C LEU A 1022 9.13 42.70 -48.40
N MET A 1023 8.15 43.46 -48.86
CA MET A 1023 7.91 44.85 -48.44
C MET A 1023 6.96 44.95 -47.24
N THR A 1024 6.34 43.82 -46.87
CA THR A 1024 5.39 43.70 -45.77
C THR A 1024 5.88 42.60 -44.84
N PRO A 1025 5.67 42.73 -43.52
CA PRO A 1025 6.15 41.76 -42.55
C PRO A 1025 5.16 40.58 -42.40
N GLN A 1026 4.71 40.06 -43.54
CA GLN A 1026 3.71 39.03 -43.66
C GLN A 1026 3.88 38.31 -45.00
N GLN A 1027 3.78 36.99 -44.99
CA GLN A 1027 3.82 36.14 -46.17
C GLN A 1027 2.86 34.96 -46.03
N SER A 1028 2.06 34.71 -47.06
CA SER A 1028 1.20 33.52 -47.12
C SER A 1028 2.01 32.29 -47.55
N ASP A 1029 1.80 31.18 -46.86
CA ASP A 1029 2.34 29.86 -47.20
C ASP A 1029 1.17 28.87 -47.31
N SER A 1030 0.90 28.43 -48.54
CA SER A 1030 -0.19 27.50 -48.85
C SER A 1030 0.19 26.03 -48.69
N ALA A 1031 1.45 25.73 -48.35
CA ALA A 1031 1.91 24.38 -48.02
C ALA A 1031 1.86 24.19 -46.50
N VAL A 1032 0.65 24.22 -45.93
CA VAL A 1032 0.41 23.95 -44.52
C VAL A 1032 0.88 22.52 -44.21
N PRO A 1033 1.77 22.31 -43.23
CA PRO A 1033 2.14 20.96 -42.81
C PRO A 1033 0.90 20.19 -42.33
N ALA A 1034 0.84 18.89 -42.61
CA ALA A 1034 -0.23 18.06 -42.05
C ALA A 1034 -0.16 18.07 -40.51
N VAL A 1035 -1.26 17.74 -39.84
CA VAL A 1035 -1.27 17.56 -38.38
C VAL A 1035 -0.18 16.54 -38.01
N GLY A 1036 0.80 16.95 -37.21
CA GLY A 1036 1.98 16.15 -36.83
C GLY A 1036 3.29 16.53 -37.53
N GLU A 1037 3.28 17.37 -38.57
CA GLU A 1037 4.49 17.85 -39.25
C GLU A 1037 4.91 19.25 -38.77
N ALA A 1038 6.22 19.47 -38.59
CA ALA A 1038 6.78 20.75 -38.16
C ALA A 1038 7.70 21.37 -39.22
N VAL A 1039 7.52 22.66 -39.48
CA VAL A 1039 8.35 23.45 -40.42
C VAL A 1039 9.02 24.61 -39.70
N ALA A 1040 10.22 24.97 -40.15
CA ALA A 1040 10.98 26.09 -39.62
C ALA A 1040 10.93 27.30 -40.57
N TYR A 1041 10.70 28.49 -40.02
CA TYR A 1041 10.78 29.76 -40.75
C TYR A 1041 11.88 30.65 -40.18
N LEU A 1042 12.58 31.38 -41.06
CA LEU A 1042 13.56 32.40 -40.69
C LEU A 1042 13.31 33.69 -41.49
N ALA A 1043 13.04 34.80 -40.80
CA ALA A 1043 12.86 36.12 -41.40
C ALA A 1043 14.08 37.02 -41.11
N THR A 1044 14.65 37.66 -42.14
CA THR A 1044 15.80 38.55 -42.00
C THR A 1044 15.60 39.87 -42.74
N PRO A 1045 15.95 41.04 -42.16
CA PRO A 1045 15.94 42.31 -42.89
C PRO A 1045 17.10 42.36 -43.90
N VAL A 1046 16.85 42.96 -45.07
CA VAL A 1046 17.87 43.11 -46.12
C VAL A 1046 18.98 44.05 -45.64
N GLY A 1047 20.19 43.51 -45.45
CA GLY A 1047 21.40 44.26 -45.12
C GLY A 1047 21.83 44.28 -43.64
N ALA A 1048 21.20 43.49 -42.76
CA ALA A 1048 21.68 43.32 -41.39
C ALA A 1048 22.90 42.40 -41.30
N VAL A 1049 23.82 42.69 -40.37
CA VAL A 1049 24.90 41.79 -39.96
C VAL A 1049 24.35 40.90 -38.86
N GLU A 1050 24.26 39.59 -39.11
CA GLU A 1050 23.85 38.62 -38.09
C GLU A 1050 24.95 38.48 -37.01
N GLY A 1051 24.68 38.97 -35.80
CA GLY A 1051 25.36 38.50 -34.60
C GLY A 1051 24.70 37.18 -34.17
N SER A 1052 25.48 36.10 -34.05
CA SER A 1052 24.96 34.73 -33.96
C SER A 1052 24.06 34.48 -32.74
N LEU A 1053 22.93 33.81 -32.98
CA LEU A 1053 22.18 33.09 -31.95
C LEU A 1053 22.91 31.77 -31.61
N GLY A 1054 23.94 31.82 -30.77
CA GLY A 1054 24.54 30.62 -30.17
C GLY A 1054 26.06 30.56 -30.10
N PHE A 1055 26.55 30.04 -28.97
CA PHE A 1055 27.96 29.89 -28.57
C PHE A 1055 28.76 29.07 -29.61
N THR A 1056 29.88 29.61 -30.09
CA THR A 1056 30.88 29.02 -31.01
C THR A 1056 30.65 29.18 -32.53
N SER A 1057 30.72 30.40 -33.06
CA SER A 1057 31.18 30.57 -34.45
C SER A 1057 31.79 31.96 -34.73
N VAL A 1058 32.70 31.99 -35.71
CA VAL A 1058 33.46 33.16 -36.19
C VAL A 1058 32.52 34.09 -36.98
N PRO A 1059 32.67 35.43 -36.91
CA PRO A 1059 31.82 36.35 -37.68
C PRO A 1059 32.04 36.14 -39.18
N LEU A 1060 30.97 35.85 -39.93
CA LEU A 1060 30.96 35.84 -41.39
C LEU A 1060 30.25 37.10 -41.89
N GLU A 1061 31.00 38.03 -42.48
CA GLU A 1061 30.42 39.08 -43.33
C GLU A 1061 29.95 38.45 -44.65
N ARG A 1062 28.63 38.50 -44.94
CA ARG A 1062 28.12 38.15 -46.27
C ARG A 1062 28.23 39.36 -47.21
N PRO A 1063 28.83 39.24 -48.40
CA PRO A 1063 28.91 40.35 -49.35
C PRO A 1063 27.54 40.60 -50.00
N ASN A 1064 27.02 41.82 -49.83
CA ASN A 1064 25.85 42.32 -50.55
C ASN A 1064 26.12 42.35 -52.07
N GLY A 1065 25.32 41.60 -52.84
CA GLY A 1065 25.41 41.58 -54.30
C GLY A 1065 24.20 40.96 -55.00
N SER A 1066 23.07 41.68 -55.00
CA SER A 1066 21.94 41.61 -55.95
C SER A 1066 21.23 40.26 -56.20
N SER A 1067 19.90 40.29 -55.92
CA SER A 1067 18.86 39.32 -56.27
C SER A 1067 19.16 37.88 -55.86
N CYS A 1068 18.89 37.58 -54.59
CA CYS A 1068 18.92 36.25 -53.95
C CYS A 1068 19.77 35.16 -54.63
N PRO A 1069 20.92 34.82 -54.04
CA PRO A 1069 21.23 33.44 -53.72
C PRO A 1069 20.58 33.08 -52.38
#